data_AF-A0A2A4NLC4-F1
#
_entry.id   AF-A0A2A4NLC4-F1
#
_cell.length_a   1.000
_cell.length_b   1.000
_cell.length_c   1.000
_cell.angle_alpha   90.00
_cell.angle_beta   90.00
_cell.angle_gamma   90.00
#
_symmetry.space_group_name_H-M   'P 1'
#
loop_
_entity.id
_entity.type
_entity.pdbx_description
1 polymer ?
#
loop_
_entity_poly.entity_id
_entity_poly.type
_entity_poly.pdbx_seq_one_letter_code
_entity_poly.pdbx_strand_id
1 'polypeptide(L)'
;MSLSNIQIGVQALDNSWDSDNAPVHASHNVTETSLIITAIEAGIQIVRIPMDLSLVTATGFPQWKIDSFQSVLQIAHENGIKLIIQPGQTPAELTDSNDVRDAPSIENIGELANRYAIAVQQIYSEYPQYADTIQGWEVGNEPNLSYVYTDNVTSSTAEAIYSEGEDGILGTADDVIIPGIVNDVTNNRYYSTTIENGEWYAEYLHATNEAINTLNITVNGSALDVNVIGAGIAHNDVAYMDAMFAKLDALGADIDGFSIHPYTTYAEDYSAPDSGRPTDWVGSPTNNSESWDYYYSFQGALYSTQNLMNTYGFGDSELWLTEFGVPSYLGYRNAGEDGIIDQARWFAEAFGVFDSWDNSNLKGIMAHHVLDNDSLETNQQYNAYDGNENNDGTGAIAEASFGLFHEVNGTIVSKPAAWLMASITSGEDFQFENIESTYTQSVLNYSSWGASSGLVSGVIALSHDGDDTITGSAFDDSLFAGNGNDTVYGGAGNDRIYGGQGNDALFGGAGSDDLYGNTGDDTIYADEGDRVDGGTGWDRLVLGDSNATYSGDGESLTILTNGQEITAINMEQLELSDGSVIDLDNADINRGNGGGTGGSSGGNTAPDAVNDTNNDVDAGASITINVLDNDSDADGDALTITQINGIDMQATWDTWIDGVGVVILNADNTITIAPEANMSGSYSFNYTVSDGETTDTATVSGVVQVPNVNSAPSVVDDDNINIIAGTQTTIDVLANDSDADGDALTVTKINGEAIEAGWTTYVDGAGVVTLNADNTLSFGDNEAVAGLFDFTYTVSDGEHSSTASVSGTISEVSIIEGTSGNDVPLQGTPFDDIIAGLEGNDEIFGGAGNDEIYAGAGDDYLVGGAGSDVFAFAGTNLGENGIDDFEVGSDQIRFDAGTGIDNYSDVQNVMYQDSGSTIIDLGNNSVVVLYDFDMNTLSESDFIFA
;
A
#
# COMPACT_ATOMS: atom_id res chain seq x y z
N MET A 1 -22.77 25.61 -7.09
CA MET A 1 -21.52 25.88 -6.34
C MET A 1 -21.56 25.50 -4.86
N SER A 2 -21.35 24.21 -4.61
CA SER A 2 -20.85 23.66 -3.33
C SER A 2 -19.35 23.97 -3.12
N LEU A 3 -18.69 24.70 -4.06
CA LEU A 3 -17.32 25.22 -3.93
C LEU A 3 -17.07 26.05 -2.66
N SER A 4 -18.09 26.38 -1.87
CA SER A 4 -17.95 27.05 -0.56
C SER A 4 -16.97 26.37 0.41
N ASN A 5 -16.70 25.07 0.21
CA ASN A 5 -15.75 24.30 1.03
C ASN A 5 -14.35 24.16 0.39
N ILE A 6 -14.15 24.62 -0.85
CA ILE A 6 -12.89 24.52 -1.59
C ILE A 6 -12.18 25.86 -1.59
N GLN A 7 -10.91 25.86 -1.19
CA GLN A 7 -10.08 27.06 -1.23
C GLN A 7 -9.53 27.29 -2.64
N ILE A 8 -9.84 28.46 -3.21
CA ILE A 8 -9.35 28.87 -4.52
C ILE A 8 -7.99 29.53 -4.37
N GLY A 9 -7.00 28.98 -5.08
CA GLY A 9 -5.60 29.24 -4.87
C GLY A 9 -4.79 29.54 -6.12
N VAL A 10 -3.52 29.86 -5.90
CA VAL A 10 -2.49 30.01 -6.95
C VAL A 10 -1.13 29.57 -6.41
N GLN A 11 -0.26 29.09 -7.29
CA GLN A 11 1.16 28.92 -6.98
C GLN A 11 1.94 30.19 -7.39
N ALA A 12 2.83 30.64 -6.51
CA ALA A 12 3.72 31.76 -6.77
C ALA A 12 5.17 31.29 -6.94
N LEU A 13 5.70 31.31 -8.18
CA LEU A 13 7.13 31.13 -8.44
C LEU A 13 7.90 32.45 -8.28
N ASP A 14 9.01 32.43 -7.55
CA ASP A 14 9.95 33.55 -7.47
C ASP A 14 11.33 33.18 -8.07
N ASN A 15 12.12 34.21 -8.33
CA ASN A 15 13.40 34.26 -9.02
C ASN A 15 14.59 33.79 -8.17
N SER A 16 14.42 33.63 -6.85
CA SER A 16 15.53 33.38 -5.91
C SER A 16 15.92 31.92 -5.74
N TRP A 17 15.41 31.06 -6.63
CA TRP A 17 15.18 29.64 -6.35
C TRP A 17 15.86 28.65 -7.31
N ASP A 18 16.50 29.14 -8.37
CA ASP A 18 17.36 28.34 -9.23
C ASP A 18 18.79 28.29 -8.65
N SER A 19 19.17 27.11 -8.14
CA SER A 19 20.49 26.83 -7.58
C SER A 19 21.63 26.97 -8.61
N ASP A 20 21.31 27.03 -9.91
CA ASP A 20 22.28 27.17 -11.00
C ASP A 20 22.64 28.62 -11.34
N ASN A 21 22.55 29.56 -10.38
CA ASN A 21 23.26 30.87 -10.45
C ASN A 21 22.98 31.69 -11.73
N ALA A 22 21.92 31.36 -12.47
CA ALA A 22 21.49 32.06 -13.66
C ALA A 22 20.28 32.92 -13.28
N PRO A 23 20.30 34.22 -13.59
CA PRO A 23 19.20 35.11 -13.30
C PRO A 23 18.08 34.84 -14.33
N VAL A 24 17.41 33.69 -14.26
CA VAL A 24 16.44 33.28 -15.29
C VAL A 24 15.15 34.12 -15.21
N HIS A 25 14.80 34.64 -14.04
CA HIS A 25 13.62 35.51 -13.87
C HIS A 25 13.94 36.99 -13.57
N ALA A 26 15.20 37.44 -13.74
CA ALA A 26 15.57 38.85 -13.50
C ALA A 26 14.92 39.86 -14.46
N SER A 27 14.06 39.42 -15.37
CA SER A 27 13.31 40.25 -16.31
C SER A 27 12.19 41.06 -15.65
N HIS A 28 11.51 40.54 -14.61
CA HIS A 28 10.30 41.17 -14.06
C HIS A 28 10.53 42.06 -12.81
N ASN A 29 11.62 41.89 -12.04
CA ASN A 29 11.87 42.61 -10.76
C ASN A 29 10.69 42.55 -9.74
N VAL A 30 9.92 41.47 -9.72
CA VAL A 30 8.78 41.27 -8.81
C VAL A 30 9.26 40.45 -7.60
N THR A 31 8.76 40.75 -6.39
CA THR A 31 9.08 40.00 -5.15
C THR A 31 7.97 39.01 -4.80
N GLU A 32 8.24 37.98 -3.98
CA GLU A 32 7.23 37.05 -3.40
C GLU A 32 6.03 37.82 -2.81
N THR A 33 6.30 38.88 -2.04
CA THR A 33 5.29 39.80 -1.51
C THR A 33 4.42 40.44 -2.59
N SER A 34 5.01 40.83 -3.72
CA SER A 34 4.29 41.48 -4.82
C SER A 34 3.44 40.49 -5.60
N LEU A 35 3.88 39.23 -5.73
CA LEU A 35 3.07 38.14 -6.28
C LEU A 35 1.86 37.84 -5.40
N ILE A 36 2.02 37.79 -4.07
CA ILE A 36 0.89 37.60 -3.14
C ILE A 36 -0.11 38.76 -3.25
N ILE A 37 0.37 40.01 -3.34
CA ILE A 37 -0.50 41.17 -3.54
C ILE A 37 -1.26 41.05 -4.87
N THR A 38 -0.60 40.59 -5.93
CA THR A 38 -1.23 40.37 -7.24
C THR A 38 -2.27 39.25 -7.16
N ALA A 39 -2.00 38.15 -6.46
CA ALA A 39 -2.96 37.08 -6.21
C ALA A 39 -4.19 37.57 -5.44
N ILE A 40 -4.01 38.45 -4.44
CA ILE A 40 -5.13 39.07 -3.70
C ILE A 40 -6.04 39.85 -4.65
N GLU A 41 -5.50 40.52 -5.67
CA GLU A 41 -6.30 41.23 -6.67
C GLU A 41 -7.18 40.30 -7.53
N ALA A 42 -6.79 39.03 -7.68
CA ALA A 42 -7.59 37.98 -8.32
C ALA A 42 -8.59 37.30 -7.37
N GLY A 43 -8.80 37.83 -6.16
CA GLY A 43 -9.74 37.25 -5.21
C GLY A 43 -9.34 35.85 -4.73
N ILE A 44 -8.05 35.55 -4.68
CA ILE A 44 -7.53 34.26 -4.23
C ILE A 44 -7.59 34.14 -2.70
N GLN A 45 -7.78 32.93 -2.18
CA GLN A 45 -7.90 32.63 -0.74
C GLN A 45 -6.64 31.97 -0.16
N ILE A 46 -5.88 31.24 -0.98
CA ILE A 46 -4.69 30.49 -0.57
C ILE A 46 -3.58 30.64 -1.60
N VAL A 47 -2.32 30.71 -1.15
CA VAL A 47 -1.15 30.78 -2.03
C VAL A 47 -0.17 29.70 -1.67
N ARG A 48 0.23 28.89 -2.66
CA ARG A 48 1.35 27.96 -2.52
C ARG A 48 2.66 28.67 -2.84
N ILE A 49 3.61 28.57 -1.92
CA ILE A 49 4.92 29.23 -2.02
C ILE A 49 6.07 28.21 -1.88
N PRO A 50 7.09 28.27 -2.75
CA PRO A 50 8.27 27.41 -2.65
C PRO A 50 9.19 27.81 -1.47
N MET A 51 9.91 26.83 -0.89
CA MET A 51 10.82 26.95 0.27
C MET A 51 12.18 26.22 0.08
N ASP A 52 13.36 26.83 0.32
CA ASP A 52 14.63 26.28 -0.23
C ASP A 52 15.30 25.52 0.88
N LEU A 53 15.13 24.20 0.89
CA LEU A 53 15.72 23.37 1.92
C LEU A 53 17.26 23.37 1.87
N SER A 54 17.89 23.77 0.76
CA SER A 54 19.34 23.86 0.66
C SER A 54 19.91 25.00 1.53
N LEU A 55 19.08 26.00 1.84
CA LEU A 55 19.44 27.08 2.77
C LEU A 55 19.30 26.69 4.24
N VAL A 56 18.66 25.55 4.54
CA VAL A 56 18.44 25.09 5.90
C VAL A 56 19.65 24.31 6.39
N THR A 57 20.28 24.83 7.44
CA THR A 57 21.41 24.18 8.11
C THR A 57 20.98 23.64 9.47
N ALA A 58 21.90 23.02 10.21
CA ALA A 58 21.67 22.59 11.60
C ALA A 58 21.26 23.73 12.57
N THR A 59 21.38 25.01 12.15
CA THR A 59 20.93 26.18 12.93
C THR A 59 19.72 26.89 12.33
N GLY A 60 19.09 26.30 11.31
CA GLY A 60 17.98 26.91 10.57
C GLY A 60 18.41 27.73 9.36
N PHE A 61 17.46 28.53 8.85
CA PHE A 61 17.65 29.45 7.75
C PHE A 61 18.60 30.60 8.09
N PRO A 62 19.29 31.17 7.09
CA PRO A 62 19.98 32.44 7.26
C PRO A 62 18.96 33.57 7.54
N GLN A 63 19.36 34.54 8.38
CA GLN A 63 18.47 35.61 8.86
C GLN A 63 17.74 36.36 7.73
N TRP A 64 18.40 36.62 6.59
CA TRP A 64 17.77 37.34 5.49
C TRP A 64 16.58 36.58 4.89
N LYS A 65 16.58 35.24 4.90
CA LYS A 65 15.47 34.43 4.41
C LYS A 65 14.32 34.41 5.43
N ILE A 66 14.66 34.37 6.71
CA ILE A 66 13.71 34.54 7.82
C ILE A 66 13.01 35.91 7.76
N ASP A 67 13.73 36.98 7.44
CA ASP A 67 13.15 38.32 7.25
C ASP A 67 12.21 38.36 6.01
N SER A 68 12.50 37.59 4.95
CA SER A 68 11.63 37.42 3.78
C SER A 68 10.32 36.72 4.16
N PHE A 69 10.41 35.59 4.86
CA PHE A 69 9.24 34.84 5.36
C PHE A 69 8.36 35.68 6.26
N GLN A 70 8.94 36.52 7.13
CA GLN A 70 8.16 37.44 7.96
C GLN A 70 7.26 38.34 7.12
N SER A 71 7.80 38.90 6.04
CA SER A 71 7.09 39.84 5.18
C SER A 71 5.94 39.15 4.44
N VAL A 72 6.19 37.94 3.93
CA VAL A 72 5.19 37.07 3.29
C VAL A 72 4.07 36.70 4.27
N LEU A 73 4.42 36.16 5.45
CA LEU A 73 3.46 35.76 6.49
C LEU A 73 2.62 36.94 6.98
N GLN A 74 3.24 38.11 7.18
CA GLN A 74 2.53 39.31 7.62
C GLN A 74 1.50 39.75 6.58
N ILE A 75 1.87 39.79 5.31
CA ILE A 75 0.98 40.27 4.23
C ILE A 75 -0.16 39.29 4.00
N ALA A 76 0.13 37.98 4.02
CA ALA A 76 -0.91 36.98 3.94
C ALA A 76 -1.90 37.09 5.12
N HIS A 77 -1.37 37.20 6.35
CA HIS A 77 -2.18 37.36 7.56
C HIS A 77 -3.06 38.61 7.55
N GLU A 78 -2.50 39.77 7.19
CA GLU A 78 -3.21 41.06 7.16
C GLU A 78 -4.36 41.08 6.13
N ASN A 79 -4.29 40.22 5.10
CA ASN A 79 -5.28 40.13 4.04
C ASN A 79 -6.16 38.86 4.13
N GLY A 80 -5.98 38.04 5.18
CA GLY A 80 -6.77 36.81 5.37
C GLY A 80 -6.45 35.68 4.39
N ILE A 81 -5.27 35.71 3.78
CA ILE A 81 -4.79 34.70 2.83
C ILE A 81 -4.10 33.56 3.58
N LYS A 82 -4.41 32.33 3.19
CA LYS A 82 -3.74 31.11 3.67
C LYS A 82 -2.50 30.79 2.84
N LEU A 83 -1.55 30.06 3.42
CA LEU A 83 -0.33 29.65 2.73
C LEU A 83 -0.13 28.14 2.81
N ILE A 84 0.15 27.50 1.69
CA ILE A 84 0.85 26.20 1.67
C ILE A 84 2.32 26.49 1.44
N ILE A 85 3.16 26.00 2.33
CA ILE A 85 4.61 26.12 2.19
C ILE A 85 5.11 24.80 1.62
N GLN A 86 5.58 24.85 0.38
CA GLN A 86 6.16 23.70 -0.30
C GLN A 86 7.67 23.91 -0.33
N PRO A 87 8.53 23.05 0.21
CA PRO A 87 9.93 23.13 -0.10
C PRO A 87 10.16 22.82 -1.58
N GLY A 88 10.89 23.70 -2.25
CA GLY A 88 11.47 23.42 -3.55
C GLY A 88 12.52 22.30 -3.48
N GLN A 89 13.13 22.06 -4.64
CA GLN A 89 14.05 20.97 -4.97
C GLN A 89 14.93 20.46 -3.82
N THR A 90 15.15 19.15 -3.80
CA THR A 90 16.05 18.49 -2.85
C THR A 90 17.43 19.13 -2.92
N PRO A 91 18.07 19.47 -1.78
CA PRO A 91 19.41 20.05 -1.79
C PRO A 91 20.38 19.18 -2.59
N ALA A 92 21.11 19.78 -3.53
CA ALA A 92 21.97 19.04 -4.46
C ALA A 92 23.05 18.20 -3.75
N GLU A 93 23.42 18.54 -2.52
CA GLU A 93 24.35 17.74 -1.70
C GLU A 93 23.72 16.48 -1.07
N LEU A 94 22.40 16.35 -1.12
CA LEU A 94 21.60 15.22 -0.63
C LEU A 94 21.01 14.39 -1.78
N THR A 95 21.25 14.80 -3.04
CA THR A 95 20.94 14.03 -4.24
C THR A 95 22.19 13.31 -4.73
N ASP A 96 22.11 12.02 -5.08
CA ASP A 96 23.18 11.37 -5.82
C ASP A 96 23.17 11.79 -7.31
N SER A 97 24.29 11.66 -8.03
CA SER A 97 24.38 12.08 -9.46
C SER A 97 23.44 11.31 -10.41
N ASN A 98 22.77 10.27 -9.91
CA ASN A 98 21.81 9.44 -10.62
C ASN A 98 20.38 9.60 -10.04
N ASP A 99 20.19 10.52 -9.10
CA ASP A 99 19.01 10.64 -8.27
C ASP A 99 18.03 11.69 -8.77
N VAL A 100 16.78 11.47 -8.42
CA VAL A 100 15.61 12.27 -8.76
C VAL A 100 15.70 13.58 -7.96
N ARG A 101 15.84 14.74 -8.64
CA ARG A 101 15.96 16.07 -7.98
C ARG A 101 14.92 16.36 -6.88
N ASP A 102 13.78 15.65 -6.82
CA ASP A 102 12.72 15.87 -5.83
C ASP A 102 12.37 14.65 -4.94
N ALA A 103 13.07 13.51 -5.11
CA ALA A 103 13.02 12.36 -4.20
C ALA A 103 14.44 11.99 -3.76
N PRO A 104 14.77 12.02 -2.45
CA PRO A 104 16.13 11.73 -2.00
C PRO A 104 16.45 10.24 -2.07
N SER A 105 17.73 9.90 -2.20
CA SER A 105 18.19 8.54 -1.94
C SER A 105 17.86 8.10 -0.52
N ILE A 106 17.60 6.80 -0.34
CA ILE A 106 17.17 6.21 0.94
C ILE A 106 18.13 6.54 2.10
N GLU A 107 19.42 6.74 1.82
CA GLU A 107 20.44 7.08 2.81
C GLU A 107 20.31 8.53 3.34
N ASN A 108 19.68 9.42 2.57
CA ASN A 108 19.58 10.86 2.87
C ASN A 108 18.21 11.31 3.38
N ILE A 109 17.19 10.43 3.34
CA ILE A 109 15.82 10.71 3.82
C ILE A 109 15.81 11.34 5.22
N GLY A 110 16.56 10.76 6.17
CA GLY A 110 16.56 11.23 7.56
C GLY A 110 17.14 12.64 7.74
N GLU A 111 18.16 13.02 6.96
CA GLU A 111 18.73 14.37 7.01
C GLU A 111 17.77 15.39 6.37
N LEU A 112 17.10 15.02 5.26
CA LEU A 112 16.13 15.90 4.61
C LEU A 112 14.91 16.17 5.50
N ALA A 113 14.33 15.11 6.08
CA ALA A 113 13.26 15.20 7.08
C ALA A 113 13.66 16.08 8.27
N ASN A 114 14.89 15.96 8.76
CA ASN A 114 15.40 16.79 9.85
C ASN A 114 15.54 18.27 9.46
N ARG A 115 16.02 18.59 8.25
CA ARG A 115 16.06 19.97 7.76
C ARG A 115 14.67 20.57 7.64
N TYR A 116 13.71 19.78 7.16
CA TYR A 116 12.31 20.18 7.11
C TYR A 116 11.80 20.54 8.52
N ALA A 117 11.96 19.65 9.49
CA ALA A 117 11.54 19.89 10.87
C ALA A 117 12.21 21.14 11.50
N ILE A 118 13.49 21.40 11.19
CA ILE A 118 14.19 22.61 11.64
C ILE A 118 13.54 23.87 11.04
N ALA A 119 13.20 23.87 9.75
CA ALA A 119 12.53 24.99 9.09
C ALA A 119 11.16 25.28 9.73
N VAL A 120 10.34 24.24 9.90
CA VAL A 120 9.03 24.31 10.56
C VAL A 120 9.16 24.87 11.98
N GLN A 121 10.05 24.30 12.79
CA GLN A 121 10.29 24.76 14.15
C GLN A 121 10.70 26.23 14.20
N GLN A 122 11.62 26.64 13.32
CA GLN A 122 12.11 28.01 13.31
C GLN A 122 10.99 29.01 12.98
N ILE A 123 10.22 28.77 11.92
CA ILE A 123 9.13 29.68 11.51
C ILE A 123 8.09 29.85 12.64
N TYR A 124 7.60 28.76 13.24
CA TYR A 124 6.62 28.87 14.32
C TYR A 124 7.19 29.45 15.62
N SER A 125 8.49 29.25 15.90
CA SER A 125 9.13 29.81 17.08
C SER A 125 9.35 31.33 16.98
N GLU A 126 9.69 31.82 15.79
CA GLU A 126 9.94 33.24 15.55
C GLU A 126 8.65 34.03 15.27
N TYR A 127 7.65 33.39 14.64
CA TYR A 127 6.42 34.04 14.20
C TYR A 127 5.12 33.33 14.66
N PRO A 128 4.96 33.03 15.96
CA PRO A 128 3.79 32.30 16.47
C PRO A 128 2.46 33.04 16.22
N GLN A 129 2.48 34.36 16.04
CA GLN A 129 1.27 35.14 15.73
C GLN A 129 0.71 34.89 14.33
N TYR A 130 1.48 34.28 13.43
CA TYR A 130 1.06 33.95 12.06
C TYR A 130 0.79 32.45 11.87
N ALA A 131 0.70 31.68 12.95
CA ALA A 131 0.53 30.23 12.85
C ALA A 131 -0.74 29.85 12.06
N ASP A 132 -1.85 30.54 12.34
CA ASP A 132 -3.13 30.33 11.64
C ASP A 132 -3.10 30.76 10.16
N THR A 133 -2.04 31.43 9.70
CA THR A 133 -1.88 31.81 8.29
C THR A 133 -1.37 30.65 7.45
N ILE A 134 -0.63 29.71 8.05
CA ILE A 134 -0.07 28.55 7.35
C ILE A 134 -1.11 27.43 7.38
N GLN A 135 -1.59 27.03 6.21
CA GLN A 135 -2.58 25.96 6.04
C GLN A 135 -1.93 24.57 6.10
N GLY A 136 -0.73 24.44 5.55
CA GLY A 136 -0.01 23.17 5.55
C GLY A 136 1.39 23.29 4.98
N TRP A 137 2.12 22.19 5.12
CA TRP A 137 3.51 22.02 4.77
C TRP A 137 3.60 20.85 3.79
N GLU A 138 3.78 21.16 2.51
CA GLU A 138 3.87 20.14 1.46
C GLU A 138 5.26 19.51 1.46
N VAL A 139 5.42 18.23 1.15
CA VAL A 139 6.73 17.55 1.24
C VAL A 139 7.25 17.16 -0.14
N GLY A 140 7.87 18.12 -0.83
CA GLY A 140 8.44 17.94 -2.17
C GLY A 140 7.62 18.62 -3.27
N ASN A 141 7.97 18.33 -4.54
CA ASN A 141 7.23 18.80 -5.73
C ASN A 141 7.46 17.83 -6.88
N GLU A 142 6.41 17.19 -7.38
CA GLU A 142 6.47 16.30 -8.55
C GLU A 142 7.62 15.27 -8.47
N PRO A 143 7.71 14.49 -7.36
CA PRO A 143 8.79 13.52 -7.18
C PRO A 143 8.84 12.43 -8.27
N ASN A 144 7.79 12.29 -9.08
CA ASN A 144 7.73 11.40 -10.23
C ASN A 144 8.36 11.98 -11.52
N LEU A 145 8.65 13.28 -11.61
CA LEU A 145 9.17 13.95 -12.81
C LEU A 145 10.67 14.25 -12.81
N SER A 146 11.42 13.95 -11.75
CA SER A 146 12.79 14.48 -11.69
C SER A 146 13.81 13.75 -12.58
N TYR A 147 14.62 14.56 -13.27
CA TYR A 147 15.60 14.19 -14.30
C TYR A 147 16.78 13.33 -13.82
N VAL A 148 17.17 12.32 -14.62
CA VAL A 148 18.49 11.67 -14.51
C VAL A 148 19.54 12.47 -15.29
N TYR A 149 20.52 13.05 -14.60
CA TYR A 149 21.69 13.66 -15.24
C TYR A 149 22.76 12.58 -15.48
N THR A 150 22.67 11.82 -16.59
CA THR A 150 23.80 10.92 -16.91
C THR A 150 24.99 11.75 -17.39
N ASP A 151 25.94 11.97 -16.49
CA ASP A 151 27.11 12.84 -16.66
C ASP A 151 28.19 12.31 -17.64
N ASN A 152 27.81 11.51 -18.66
CA ASN A 152 28.78 10.87 -19.56
C ASN A 152 28.41 10.78 -21.05
N VAL A 153 27.36 11.46 -21.53
CA VAL A 153 27.19 11.62 -22.98
C VAL A 153 27.98 12.86 -23.42
N THR A 154 29.28 12.69 -23.69
CA THR A 154 30.05 13.72 -24.39
C THR A 154 29.31 14.07 -25.68
N SER A 155 29.15 15.37 -25.93
CA SER A 155 28.37 16.01 -27.01
C SER A 155 28.65 15.56 -28.46
N SER A 156 29.48 14.55 -28.69
CA SER A 156 29.78 13.97 -30.01
C SER A 156 29.03 12.68 -30.34
N THR A 157 28.28 12.07 -29.40
CA THR A 157 27.48 10.86 -29.68
C THR A 157 25.98 11.13 -29.81
N ALA A 158 25.47 12.25 -29.31
CA ALA A 158 24.07 12.66 -29.52
C ALA A 158 23.79 13.01 -31.01
N GLU A 159 24.78 13.52 -31.74
CA GLU A 159 24.63 13.83 -33.17
C GLU A 159 24.72 12.59 -34.10
N ALA A 160 25.12 11.42 -33.60
CA ALA A 160 25.30 10.23 -34.44
C ALA A 160 24.04 9.35 -34.56
N ILE A 161 23.00 9.62 -33.77
CA ILE A 161 21.73 8.86 -33.78
C ILE A 161 20.65 9.58 -34.62
N TYR A 162 20.88 10.83 -35.04
CA TYR A 162 19.91 11.65 -35.78
C TYR A 162 19.97 11.54 -37.32
N SER A 163 20.73 10.61 -37.89
CA SER A 163 20.69 10.38 -39.34
C SER A 163 20.84 8.92 -39.69
N GLU A 164 19.74 8.24 -39.93
CA GLU A 164 19.41 7.62 -41.22
C GLU A 164 18.16 6.74 -41.06
N GLY A 165 17.17 6.99 -41.91
CA GLY A 165 15.96 6.18 -41.97
C GLY A 165 16.18 4.81 -42.62
N GLU A 166 15.19 3.96 -42.41
CA GLU A 166 14.95 2.65 -43.05
C GLU A 166 15.91 1.48 -42.74
N ASP A 167 15.28 0.34 -42.47
CA ASP A 167 15.77 -1.04 -42.55
C ASP A 167 16.91 -1.52 -41.63
N GLY A 168 16.51 -2.15 -40.53
CA GLY A 168 16.95 -3.51 -40.15
C GLY A 168 18.37 -3.74 -39.57
N ILE A 169 18.38 -4.66 -38.59
CA ILE A 169 19.52 -5.45 -38.05
C ILE A 169 20.11 -4.94 -36.72
N LEU A 170 19.81 -5.72 -35.68
CA LEU A 170 20.43 -5.78 -34.35
C LEU A 170 21.96 -5.78 -34.37
N GLY A 171 22.58 -5.08 -33.42
CA GLY A 171 24.02 -5.13 -33.16
C GLY A 171 24.48 -4.46 -31.86
N THR A 172 24.23 -5.14 -30.73
CA THR A 172 24.95 -5.15 -29.43
C THR A 172 25.73 -3.90 -28.97
N ALA A 173 25.28 -3.32 -27.85
CA ALA A 173 26.17 -2.84 -26.79
C ALA A 173 25.56 -3.25 -25.43
N ASP A 174 26.14 -4.29 -24.83
CA ASP A 174 26.04 -4.53 -23.39
C ASP A 174 26.68 -3.33 -22.67
N ASP A 175 25.88 -2.56 -21.94
CA ASP A 175 26.23 -2.04 -20.60
C ASP A 175 24.98 -1.36 -19.99
N VAL A 176 24.41 -2.04 -18.99
CA VAL A 176 23.39 -1.61 -18.01
C VAL A 176 22.03 -1.18 -18.57
N ILE A 177 21.18 -2.18 -18.83
CA ILE A 177 19.73 -2.01 -18.69
C ILE A 177 19.45 -1.96 -17.17
N ILE A 178 19.12 -0.78 -16.65
CA ILE A 178 18.36 -0.72 -15.39
C ILE A 178 16.93 -1.14 -15.75
N PRO A 179 16.38 -2.23 -15.18
CA PRO A 179 14.99 -2.60 -15.43
C PRO A 179 14.08 -1.47 -14.97
N GLY A 180 13.16 -1.00 -15.83
CA GLY A 180 12.13 -0.02 -15.46
C GLY A 180 12.24 1.37 -16.08
N ILE A 181 13.27 1.66 -16.88
CA ILE A 181 13.32 2.91 -17.67
C ILE A 181 12.58 2.68 -18.99
N VAL A 182 11.41 3.32 -19.17
CA VAL A 182 10.80 3.44 -20.50
C VAL A 182 11.65 4.43 -21.29
N ASN A 183 12.37 3.91 -22.28
CA ASN A 183 13.19 4.72 -23.18
C ASN A 183 12.30 5.28 -24.29
N ASP A 184 11.73 6.47 -24.11
CA ASP A 184 11.30 7.28 -25.25
C ASP A 184 12.57 7.77 -25.97
N VAL A 185 13.01 6.95 -26.93
CA VAL A 185 14.18 7.19 -27.80
C VAL A 185 14.08 8.45 -28.66
N THR A 186 12.98 9.21 -28.57
CA THR A 186 12.72 10.41 -29.37
C THR A 186 12.69 11.72 -28.59
N ASN A 187 12.32 11.76 -27.30
CA ASN A 187 11.94 13.02 -26.63
C ASN A 187 12.76 13.45 -25.40
N ASN A 188 13.81 12.73 -24.99
CA ASN A 188 14.79 13.22 -24.02
C ASN A 188 14.19 13.73 -22.67
N ARG A 189 13.05 13.17 -22.23
CA ARG A 189 12.53 13.25 -20.86
C ARG A 189 12.72 11.89 -20.18
N TYR A 190 13.22 11.89 -18.95
CA TYR A 190 13.39 10.69 -18.14
C TYR A 190 12.34 10.72 -17.03
N TYR A 191 11.22 10.03 -17.23
CA TYR A 191 10.26 9.76 -16.18
C TYR A 191 10.84 8.68 -15.27
N SER A 192 11.01 8.96 -13.99
CA SER A 192 11.42 7.94 -13.02
C SER A 192 10.20 7.39 -12.31
N THR A 193 9.33 6.72 -13.07
CA THR A 193 8.05 6.13 -12.64
C THR A 193 8.22 4.73 -12.10
N THR A 194 9.41 4.39 -11.61
CA THR A 194 9.61 3.08 -10.99
C THR A 194 8.79 3.03 -9.70
N ILE A 195 8.11 1.89 -9.49
CA ILE A 195 7.40 1.56 -8.23
C ILE A 195 8.30 1.84 -7.01
N GLU A 196 9.59 1.53 -7.14
CA GLU A 196 10.62 1.77 -6.11
C GLU A 196 10.75 3.26 -5.71
N ASN A 197 10.59 4.19 -6.65
CA ASN A 197 10.63 5.62 -6.33
C ASN A 197 9.39 6.11 -5.59
N GLY A 198 8.22 5.52 -5.88
CA GLY A 198 7.00 5.76 -5.11
C GLY A 198 7.19 5.33 -3.65
N GLU A 199 7.85 4.19 -3.42
CA GLU A 199 8.18 3.72 -2.08
C GLU A 199 9.20 4.62 -1.36
N TRP A 200 10.25 5.09 -2.05
CA TRP A 200 11.23 6.01 -1.44
C TRP A 200 10.61 7.35 -1.06
N TYR A 201 9.71 7.86 -1.92
CA TYR A 201 8.98 9.07 -1.61
C TYR A 201 8.05 8.88 -0.40
N ALA A 202 7.35 7.74 -0.30
CA ALA A 202 6.57 7.39 0.87
C ALA A 202 7.41 7.36 2.16
N GLU A 203 8.62 6.78 2.13
CA GLU A 203 9.54 6.80 3.27
C GLU A 203 9.98 8.23 3.64
N TYR A 204 10.23 9.09 2.64
CA TYR A 204 10.57 10.49 2.87
C TYR A 204 9.42 11.28 3.51
N LEU A 205 8.21 11.15 2.96
CA LEU A 205 7.01 11.80 3.48
C LEU A 205 6.73 11.36 4.93
N HIS A 206 6.75 10.05 5.19
CA HIS A 206 6.57 9.49 6.53
C HIS A 206 7.64 10.00 7.52
N ALA A 207 8.92 9.94 7.15
CA ALA A 207 10.01 10.41 8.01
C ALA A 207 9.89 11.91 8.33
N THR A 208 9.45 12.72 7.36
CA THR A 208 9.23 14.16 7.54
C THR A 208 8.08 14.43 8.51
N ASN A 209 6.96 13.72 8.36
CA ASN A 209 5.83 13.83 9.25
C ASN A 209 6.21 13.50 10.71
N GLU A 210 6.88 12.37 10.93
CA GLU A 210 7.36 11.95 12.25
C GLU A 210 8.33 12.96 12.89
N ALA A 211 9.24 13.53 12.07
CA ALA A 211 10.17 14.54 12.52
C ALA A 211 9.46 15.82 12.98
N ILE A 212 8.42 16.26 12.27
CA ILE A 212 7.60 17.42 12.63
C ILE A 212 6.77 17.15 13.89
N ASN A 213 6.09 16.00 13.97
CA ASN A 213 5.26 15.62 15.11
C ASN A 213 6.05 15.55 16.42
N THR A 214 7.33 15.17 16.35
CA THR A 214 8.23 15.14 17.51
C THR A 214 8.54 16.53 18.09
N LEU A 215 8.37 17.62 17.33
CA LEU A 215 8.72 18.98 17.77
C LEU A 215 7.82 19.52 18.89
N ASN A 216 6.60 19.00 19.04
CA ASN A 216 5.63 19.44 20.06
C ASN A 216 5.44 20.98 20.10
N ILE A 217 5.27 21.59 18.93
CA ILE A 217 5.19 23.05 18.78
C ILE A 217 3.98 23.58 19.57
N THR A 218 4.18 24.68 20.30
CA THR A 218 3.11 25.30 21.10
C THR A 218 2.93 26.75 20.69
N VAL A 219 1.73 27.12 20.25
CA VAL A 219 1.36 28.49 19.90
C VAL A 219 0.27 28.97 20.87
N ASN A 220 0.45 30.17 21.44
CA ASN A 220 -0.48 30.77 22.41
C ASN A 220 -0.86 29.86 23.61
N GLY A 221 0.01 28.91 23.97
CA GLY A 221 -0.19 27.99 25.10
C GLY A 221 -0.98 26.72 24.78
N SER A 222 -1.29 26.46 23.50
CA SER A 222 -1.88 25.20 23.03
C SER A 222 -0.91 24.50 22.08
N ALA A 223 -0.92 23.16 22.09
CA ALA A 223 -0.19 22.40 21.07
C ALA A 223 -0.73 22.79 19.69
N LEU A 224 0.17 23.06 18.76
CA LEU A 224 -0.15 23.29 17.37
C LEU A 224 -0.04 21.95 16.65
N ASP A 225 -1.12 21.57 15.98
CA ASP A 225 -1.13 20.48 15.01
C ASP A 225 -0.62 21.03 13.68
N VAL A 226 0.45 20.46 13.15
CA VAL A 226 1.10 20.95 11.92
C VAL A 226 0.67 20.05 10.78
N ASN A 227 -0.17 20.57 9.90
CA ASN A 227 -0.68 19.84 8.74
C ASN A 227 0.45 19.55 7.74
N VAL A 228 0.78 18.28 7.54
CA VAL A 228 1.77 17.76 6.59
C VAL A 228 1.08 17.19 5.36
N ILE A 229 1.40 17.74 4.19
CA ILE A 229 0.76 17.42 2.92
C ILE A 229 1.78 16.71 2.01
N GLY A 230 1.40 15.60 1.38
CA GLY A 230 2.19 14.97 0.32
C GLY A 230 2.38 15.89 -0.89
N ALA A 231 3.50 15.74 -1.58
CA ALA A 231 3.83 16.49 -2.79
C ALA A 231 2.78 16.27 -3.87
N GLY A 232 2.55 17.31 -4.66
CA GLY A 232 1.81 17.19 -5.91
C GLY A 232 2.44 16.16 -6.85
N ILE A 233 1.72 15.07 -7.09
CA ILE A 233 2.13 14.05 -8.07
C ILE A 233 1.70 14.51 -9.47
N ALA A 234 2.66 14.67 -10.37
CA ALA A 234 2.38 15.16 -11.71
C ALA A 234 1.65 14.12 -12.57
N HIS A 235 0.76 14.59 -13.44
CA HIS A 235 0.03 13.76 -14.42
C HIS A 235 -0.78 12.60 -13.83
N ASN A 236 -1.00 12.60 -12.52
CA ASN A 236 -1.80 11.58 -11.83
C ASN A 236 -1.33 10.14 -12.15
N ASP A 237 -0.03 9.88 -11.98
CA ASP A 237 0.54 8.55 -12.20
C ASP A 237 0.00 7.56 -11.16
N VAL A 238 -1.03 6.80 -11.55
CA VAL A 238 -1.75 5.87 -10.67
C VAL A 238 -0.84 4.78 -10.13
N ALA A 239 0.09 4.25 -10.93
CA ALA A 239 0.99 3.18 -10.50
C ALA A 239 2.01 3.68 -9.47
N TYR A 240 2.52 4.91 -9.67
CA TYR A 240 3.39 5.56 -8.69
C TYR A 240 2.66 5.82 -7.37
N MET A 241 1.44 6.37 -7.44
CA MET A 241 0.63 6.67 -6.26
C MET A 241 0.22 5.40 -5.51
N ASP A 242 -0.16 4.34 -6.22
CA ASP A 242 -0.51 3.04 -5.61
C ASP A 242 0.66 2.48 -4.79
N ALA A 243 1.87 2.47 -5.35
CA ALA A 243 3.08 2.06 -4.63
C ALA A 243 3.38 2.95 -3.40
N MET A 244 3.23 4.27 -3.57
CA MET A 244 3.42 5.24 -2.50
C MET A 244 2.43 5.01 -1.34
N PHE A 245 1.13 4.93 -1.64
CA PHE A 245 0.08 4.74 -0.63
C PHE A 245 0.20 3.38 0.07
N ALA A 246 0.47 2.30 -0.68
CA ALA A 246 0.72 0.98 -0.10
C ALA A 246 1.90 0.99 0.87
N LYS A 247 2.97 1.72 0.52
CA LYS A 247 4.14 1.85 1.40
C LYS A 247 3.85 2.70 2.63
N LEU A 248 3.10 3.79 2.51
CA LEU A 248 2.68 4.63 3.63
C LEU A 248 1.81 3.85 4.62
N ASP A 249 0.86 3.05 4.13
CA ASP A 249 0.03 2.15 4.95
C ASP A 249 0.90 1.11 5.67
N ALA A 250 1.83 0.47 4.97
CA ALA A 250 2.77 -0.48 5.58
C ALA A 250 3.67 0.14 6.67
N LEU A 251 3.96 1.45 6.57
CA LEU A 251 4.70 2.21 7.59
C LEU A 251 3.81 2.65 8.76
N GLY A 252 2.48 2.53 8.64
CA GLY A 252 1.52 3.07 9.60
C GLY A 252 1.55 4.59 9.65
N ALA A 253 1.74 5.24 8.50
CA ALA A 253 1.82 6.69 8.40
C ALA A 253 0.46 7.36 8.67
N ASP A 254 0.48 8.51 9.33
CA ASP A 254 -0.68 9.37 9.57
C ASP A 254 -0.43 10.70 8.87
N ILE A 255 -0.86 10.81 7.61
CA ILE A 255 -0.59 11.97 6.74
C ILE A 255 -1.86 12.80 6.62
N ASP A 256 -1.77 14.10 6.92
CA ASP A 256 -2.92 15.00 6.97
C ASP A 256 -3.54 15.26 5.59
N GLY A 257 -2.74 15.26 4.52
CA GLY A 257 -3.24 15.47 3.17
C GLY A 257 -2.31 15.02 2.05
N PHE A 258 -2.86 14.92 0.84
CA PHE A 258 -2.15 14.57 -0.38
C PHE A 258 -2.45 15.59 -1.47
N SER A 259 -1.54 15.70 -2.43
CA SER A 259 -1.71 16.62 -3.54
C SER A 259 -1.44 15.98 -4.90
N ILE A 260 -2.07 16.51 -5.94
CA ILE A 260 -1.88 16.12 -7.34
C ILE A 260 -1.70 17.34 -8.25
N HIS A 261 -0.97 17.19 -9.35
CA HIS A 261 -0.81 18.19 -10.41
C HIS A 261 -1.35 17.69 -11.77
N PRO A 262 -2.67 17.76 -11.99
CA PRO A 262 -3.28 17.32 -13.23
C PRO A 262 -3.13 18.40 -14.32
N TYR A 263 -2.06 18.34 -15.11
CA TYR A 263 -1.93 19.19 -16.32
C TYR A 263 -2.51 18.54 -17.57
N THR A 264 -2.21 17.25 -17.76
CA THR A 264 -2.69 16.36 -18.83
C THR A 264 -2.48 14.89 -18.43
N THR A 265 -3.23 13.95 -19.00
CA THR A 265 -2.96 12.50 -18.85
C THR A 265 -2.43 11.90 -20.15
N TYR A 266 -1.36 11.10 -20.04
CA TYR A 266 -0.86 10.21 -21.08
C TYR A 266 -1.91 9.13 -21.40
N ALA A 267 -2.19 8.90 -22.68
CA ALA A 267 -2.86 7.69 -23.15
C ALA A 267 -1.83 6.87 -23.94
N GLU A 268 -1.16 5.93 -23.28
CA GLU A 268 -0.41 4.87 -23.96
C GLU A 268 -0.99 3.51 -23.56
N ASP A 269 -1.88 3.00 -24.42
CA ASP A 269 -2.36 1.63 -24.55
C ASP A 269 -2.30 0.72 -23.29
N TYR A 270 -3.44 0.56 -22.61
CA TYR A 270 -3.79 -0.70 -21.97
C TYR A 270 -5.22 -1.10 -22.34
N SER A 271 -5.38 -2.37 -22.71
CA SER A 271 -6.61 -2.96 -23.20
C SER A 271 -7.60 -3.34 -22.06
N ALA A 272 -8.10 -2.30 -21.37
CA ALA A 272 -9.12 -2.27 -20.30
C ALA A 272 -8.63 -2.61 -18.85
N PRO A 273 -9.21 -2.00 -17.78
CA PRO A 273 -10.47 -1.23 -17.73
C PRO A 273 -10.32 0.30 -17.75
N ASP A 274 -11.31 0.93 -18.39
CA ASP A 274 -11.57 2.37 -18.45
C ASP A 274 -11.86 2.93 -17.05
N SER A 275 -10.89 3.64 -16.48
CA SER A 275 -11.08 4.36 -15.21
C SER A 275 -11.71 5.73 -15.47
N GLY A 276 -13.02 5.83 -15.23
CA GLY A 276 -13.73 7.09 -15.09
C GLY A 276 -14.13 7.79 -16.38
N ARG A 277 -14.62 7.03 -17.37
CA ARG A 277 -15.34 7.56 -18.53
C ARG A 277 -16.51 6.63 -18.86
N PRO A 278 -17.34 6.97 -19.85
CA PRO A 278 -17.00 6.32 -21.12
C PRO A 278 -17.08 7.28 -22.33
N THR A 279 -16.02 7.52 -23.11
CA THR A 279 -15.27 6.61 -24.02
C THR A 279 -15.78 6.49 -25.46
N ASP A 280 -16.35 7.56 -26.04
CA ASP A 280 -15.98 8.16 -27.35
C ASP A 280 -17.09 9.16 -27.73
N TRP A 281 -16.80 10.35 -28.28
CA TRP A 281 -16.14 10.48 -29.58
C TRP A 281 -15.11 11.62 -29.68
N VAL A 282 -13.90 11.30 -30.17
CA VAL A 282 -13.10 12.28 -30.94
C VAL A 282 -12.48 11.73 -32.23
N GLY A 283 -12.87 12.36 -33.35
CA GLY A 283 -11.98 12.76 -34.44
C GLY A 283 -12.65 13.88 -35.26
N SER A 284 -12.01 15.00 -35.64
CA SER A 284 -10.59 15.19 -35.94
C SER A 284 -10.14 16.65 -35.78
N PRO A 285 -8.97 16.92 -35.17
CA PRO A 285 -8.10 17.97 -35.70
C PRO A 285 -7.54 17.44 -37.03
N THR A 286 -7.76 18.13 -38.15
CA THR A 286 -7.04 17.76 -39.39
C THR A 286 -5.74 18.57 -39.43
N ASN A 287 -4.52 18.02 -39.52
CA ASN A 287 -4.13 16.65 -39.82
C ASN A 287 -2.62 16.43 -39.50
N ASN A 288 -2.26 16.15 -38.25
CA ASN A 288 -1.11 15.30 -37.88
C ASN A 288 -1.03 15.15 -36.35
N SER A 289 -1.18 13.90 -35.87
CA SER A 289 -0.89 13.32 -34.54
C SER A 289 -1.14 14.18 -33.28
N GLU A 290 -1.88 13.63 -32.31
CA GLU A 290 -2.04 14.12 -30.92
C GLU A 290 -3.32 14.94 -30.66
N SER A 291 -4.41 14.24 -30.31
CA SER A 291 -5.70 14.81 -29.89
C SER A 291 -5.82 14.80 -28.36
N TRP A 292 -5.69 15.96 -27.73
CA TRP A 292 -5.78 16.14 -26.28
C TRP A 292 -7.14 16.78 -25.93
N ASP A 293 -7.96 16.14 -25.10
CA ASP A 293 -9.08 16.80 -24.42
C ASP A 293 -8.87 16.74 -22.91
N TYR A 294 -8.89 17.93 -22.28
CA TYR A 294 -8.46 18.15 -20.91
C TYR A 294 -9.57 17.90 -19.89
N TYR A 295 -10.84 18.08 -20.26
CA TYR A 295 -12.01 17.98 -19.37
C TYR A 295 -12.04 16.63 -18.60
N TYR A 296 -11.89 15.52 -19.31
CA TYR A 296 -11.97 14.16 -18.74
C TYR A 296 -10.70 13.69 -18.04
N SER A 297 -9.59 14.42 -18.17
CA SER A 297 -8.33 14.10 -17.49
C SER A 297 -8.37 14.46 -15.99
N PHE A 298 -9.18 15.45 -15.62
CA PHE A 298 -9.36 15.90 -14.24
C PHE A 298 -10.22 14.96 -13.41
N GLN A 299 -11.37 14.57 -13.96
CA GLN A 299 -12.30 13.70 -13.27
C GLN A 299 -11.67 12.33 -12.96
N GLY A 300 -11.04 11.71 -13.97
CA GLY A 300 -10.31 10.44 -13.77
C GLY A 300 -9.19 10.57 -12.74
N ALA A 301 -8.43 11.68 -12.75
CA ALA A 301 -7.37 11.90 -11.79
C ALA A 301 -7.86 11.97 -10.34
N LEU A 302 -8.93 12.72 -10.13
CA LEU A 302 -9.59 12.88 -8.84
C LEU A 302 -10.13 11.54 -8.31
N TYR A 303 -10.84 10.78 -9.15
CA TYR A 303 -11.39 9.48 -8.76
C TYR A 303 -10.31 8.46 -8.42
N SER A 304 -9.29 8.31 -9.28
CA SER A 304 -8.21 7.36 -9.01
C SER A 304 -7.47 7.70 -7.73
N THR A 305 -7.20 8.98 -7.48
CA THR A 305 -6.52 9.42 -6.24
C THR A 305 -7.39 9.15 -5.01
N GLN A 306 -8.67 9.54 -5.03
CA GLN A 306 -9.58 9.31 -3.91
C GLN A 306 -9.78 7.81 -3.64
N ASN A 307 -9.82 6.98 -4.69
CA ASN A 307 -9.90 5.53 -4.58
C ASN A 307 -8.67 4.94 -3.88
N LEU A 308 -7.46 5.34 -4.30
CA LEU A 308 -6.22 4.90 -3.66
C LEU A 308 -6.16 5.37 -2.19
N MET A 309 -6.52 6.63 -1.91
CA MET A 309 -6.60 7.13 -0.54
C MET A 309 -7.53 6.28 0.33
N ASN A 310 -8.74 5.96 -0.15
CA ASN A 310 -9.68 5.11 0.57
C ASN A 310 -9.15 3.68 0.76
N THR A 311 -8.53 3.12 -0.28
CA THR A 311 -8.00 1.74 -0.30
C THR A 311 -6.92 1.55 0.77
N TYR A 312 -6.06 2.55 0.97
CA TYR A 312 -4.91 2.46 1.88
C TYR A 312 -5.13 3.20 3.22
N GLY A 313 -6.39 3.45 3.60
CA GLY A 313 -6.72 4.00 4.92
C GLY A 313 -6.53 5.51 5.09
N PHE A 314 -6.35 6.25 4.00
CA PHE A 314 -6.20 7.72 3.94
C PHE A 314 -7.48 8.43 3.49
N GLY A 315 -8.64 7.79 3.54
CA GLY A 315 -9.91 8.36 3.08
C GLY A 315 -10.39 9.59 3.86
N ASP A 316 -9.87 9.80 5.07
CA ASP A 316 -10.13 10.98 5.89
C ASP A 316 -9.11 12.12 5.68
N SER A 317 -8.00 11.86 4.96
CA SER A 317 -6.97 12.86 4.66
C SER A 317 -7.46 13.89 3.63
N GLU A 318 -6.90 15.09 3.68
CA GLU A 318 -7.22 16.17 2.74
C GLU A 318 -6.70 15.87 1.32
N LEU A 319 -7.48 16.23 0.29
CA LEU A 319 -7.02 16.23 -1.10
C LEU A 319 -6.80 17.68 -1.57
N TRP A 320 -5.68 17.92 -2.23
CA TRP A 320 -5.30 19.22 -2.78
C TRP A 320 -4.93 19.11 -4.27
N LEU A 321 -5.27 20.13 -5.05
CA LEU A 321 -4.68 20.34 -6.38
C LEU A 321 -3.73 21.54 -6.26
N THR A 322 -2.47 21.27 -5.96
CA THR A 322 -1.49 22.34 -5.69
C THR A 322 -0.91 23.00 -6.93
N GLU A 323 -1.11 22.39 -8.09
CA GLU A 323 -0.85 23.02 -9.38
C GLU A 323 -1.82 22.52 -10.44
N PHE A 324 -2.34 23.46 -11.24
CA PHE A 324 -3.39 23.23 -12.22
C PHE A 324 -3.41 24.40 -13.21
N GLY A 325 -3.35 24.13 -14.51
CA GLY A 325 -3.42 25.20 -15.50
C GLY A 325 -3.23 24.74 -16.93
N VAL A 326 -3.45 25.65 -17.87
CA VAL A 326 -3.17 25.47 -19.29
C VAL A 326 -2.48 26.72 -19.84
N PRO A 327 -1.49 26.61 -20.75
CA PRO A 327 -0.78 27.78 -21.27
C PRO A 327 -1.63 28.61 -22.22
N SER A 328 -1.60 29.94 -22.07
CA SER A 328 -2.47 30.86 -22.80
C SER A 328 -2.09 31.15 -24.27
N TYR A 329 -1.12 30.45 -24.86
CA TYR A 329 -0.73 30.62 -26.28
C TYR A 329 -0.71 29.28 -27.06
N LEU A 330 -0.75 28.16 -26.34
CA LEU A 330 -0.71 26.81 -26.89
C LEU A 330 -1.86 25.93 -26.39
N GLY A 331 -2.61 26.41 -25.41
CA GLY A 331 -3.55 25.62 -24.65
C GLY A 331 -4.89 25.56 -25.30
N TYR A 332 -5.24 24.37 -25.78
CA TYR A 332 -6.57 23.97 -26.24
C TYR A 332 -6.92 24.45 -27.67
N ARG A 333 -7.37 23.50 -28.49
CA ARG A 333 -7.84 23.66 -29.90
C ARG A 333 -6.94 24.39 -30.91
N ASN A 334 -5.64 24.49 -30.69
CA ASN A 334 -4.72 25.25 -31.56
C ASN A 334 -5.10 26.75 -31.66
N ALA A 335 -5.56 27.36 -30.56
CA ALA A 335 -6.05 28.74 -30.54
C ALA A 335 -5.04 29.82 -30.99
N GLY A 336 -3.73 29.53 -31.02
CA GLY A 336 -2.70 30.47 -31.45
C GLY A 336 -2.69 31.76 -30.61
N GLU A 337 -2.66 32.94 -31.26
CA GLU A 337 -2.67 34.25 -30.57
C GLU A 337 -3.91 34.49 -29.68
N ASP A 338 -4.95 33.63 -29.73
CA ASP A 338 -6.22 33.76 -28.98
C ASP A 338 -6.26 32.98 -27.64
N GLY A 339 -5.19 32.26 -27.25
CA GLY A 339 -5.21 31.32 -26.12
C GLY A 339 -5.46 31.89 -24.72
N ILE A 340 -5.52 33.23 -24.53
CA ILE A 340 -5.86 33.87 -23.25
C ILE A 340 -7.33 33.70 -22.86
N ILE A 341 -8.23 33.72 -23.85
CA ILE A 341 -9.65 33.46 -23.61
C ILE A 341 -9.87 31.96 -23.42
N ASP A 342 -9.12 31.14 -24.16
CA ASP A 342 -9.23 29.69 -24.10
C ASP A 342 -8.76 29.14 -22.75
N GLN A 343 -7.71 29.73 -22.17
CA GLN A 343 -7.34 29.47 -20.78
C GLN A 343 -8.52 29.68 -19.82
N ALA A 344 -9.31 30.75 -19.96
CA ALA A 344 -10.45 30.97 -19.08
C ALA A 344 -11.60 29.96 -19.31
N ARG A 345 -11.82 29.51 -20.55
CA ARG A 345 -12.78 28.43 -20.86
C ARG A 345 -12.37 27.13 -20.19
N TRP A 346 -11.09 26.79 -20.28
CA TRP A 346 -10.53 25.61 -19.67
C TRP A 346 -10.67 25.62 -18.15
N PHE A 347 -10.40 26.76 -17.50
CA PHE A 347 -10.63 26.89 -16.06
C PHE A 347 -12.12 26.70 -15.73
N ALA A 348 -13.03 27.34 -16.48
CA ALA A 348 -14.47 27.17 -16.27
C ALA A 348 -14.92 25.71 -16.41
N GLU A 349 -14.41 25.01 -17.42
CA GLU A 349 -14.64 23.58 -17.65
C GLU A 349 -14.21 22.73 -16.44
N ALA A 350 -12.98 22.93 -15.95
CA ALA A 350 -12.48 22.21 -14.78
C ALA A 350 -13.29 22.52 -13.51
N PHE A 351 -13.71 23.77 -13.31
CA PHE A 351 -14.58 24.14 -12.20
C PHE A 351 -15.96 23.48 -12.28
N GLY A 352 -16.51 23.33 -13.49
CA GLY A 352 -17.73 22.56 -13.72
C GLY A 352 -17.58 21.10 -13.27
N VAL A 353 -16.45 20.45 -13.60
CA VAL A 353 -16.13 19.09 -13.12
C VAL A 353 -16.03 19.04 -11.59
N PHE A 354 -15.38 20.03 -10.98
CA PHE A 354 -15.22 20.06 -9.53
C PHE A 354 -16.55 20.26 -8.79
N ASP A 355 -17.51 20.98 -9.37
CA ASP A 355 -18.83 21.20 -8.76
C ASP A 355 -19.76 19.99 -8.92
N SER A 356 -19.67 19.25 -10.03
CA SER A 356 -20.50 18.07 -10.28
C SER A 356 -20.03 16.81 -9.55
N TRP A 357 -18.78 16.78 -9.07
CA TRP A 357 -18.16 15.66 -8.35
C TRP A 357 -18.42 15.71 -6.83
N ASP A 358 -18.77 14.57 -6.20
CA ASP A 358 -18.85 14.44 -4.74
C ASP A 358 -17.44 14.50 -4.12
N ASN A 359 -17.06 15.71 -3.69
CA ASN A 359 -15.67 16.10 -3.45
C ASN A 359 -15.39 16.50 -1.99
N SER A 360 -16.04 15.85 -1.02
CA SER A 360 -15.98 16.24 0.40
C SER A 360 -14.56 16.38 1.00
N ASN A 361 -13.58 15.68 0.44
CA ASN A 361 -12.17 15.72 0.86
C ASN A 361 -11.32 16.73 0.09
N LEU A 362 -11.78 17.25 -1.05
CA LEU A 362 -11.06 18.27 -1.83
C LEU A 362 -11.08 19.61 -1.09
N LYS A 363 -9.93 20.04 -0.55
CA LYS A 363 -9.82 21.24 0.30
C LYS A 363 -9.38 22.48 -0.46
N GLY A 364 -8.71 22.35 -1.60
CA GLY A 364 -8.31 23.49 -2.39
C GLY A 364 -7.70 23.14 -3.74
N ILE A 365 -7.76 24.11 -4.64
CA ILE A 365 -7.25 24.03 -6.00
C ILE A 365 -6.42 25.27 -6.33
N MET A 366 -5.29 25.13 -7.02
CA MET A 366 -4.34 26.21 -7.19
C MET A 366 -3.89 26.38 -8.63
N ALA A 367 -4.16 27.56 -9.20
CA ALA A 367 -3.71 27.87 -10.55
C ALA A 367 -2.17 27.96 -10.61
N HIS A 368 -1.59 27.23 -11.56
CA HIS A 368 -0.24 27.40 -12.05
C HIS A 368 -0.31 28.44 -13.19
N HIS A 369 0.10 29.70 -13.01
CA HIS A 369 0.61 30.35 -11.79
C HIS A 369 0.04 31.76 -11.62
N VAL A 370 0.55 32.53 -10.65
CA VAL A 370 0.25 33.98 -10.53
C VAL A 370 0.67 34.76 -11.78
N LEU A 371 1.93 34.66 -12.20
CA LEU A 371 2.48 35.45 -13.30
C LEU A 371 3.02 34.52 -14.39
N ASP A 372 2.90 34.94 -15.64
CA ASP A 372 3.60 34.31 -16.75
C ASP A 372 5.10 34.19 -16.43
N ASN A 373 5.65 33.01 -16.73
CA ASN A 373 7.04 32.69 -16.44
C ASN A 373 7.96 33.09 -17.61
N ASP A 374 9.23 33.41 -17.35
CA ASP A 374 10.27 33.67 -18.38
C ASP A 374 11.29 32.50 -18.48
N SER A 375 11.14 31.44 -17.68
CA SER A 375 12.07 30.31 -17.65
C SER A 375 11.82 29.26 -18.73
N LEU A 376 12.92 28.94 -19.42
CA LEU A 376 13.09 28.12 -20.61
C LEU A 376 12.81 26.62 -20.39
N GLU A 377 11.57 26.22 -20.16
CA GLU A 377 11.12 24.88 -20.58
C GLU A 377 11.00 24.88 -22.12
N THR A 378 12.15 24.81 -22.80
CA THR A 378 12.18 24.64 -24.26
C THR A 378 11.89 23.20 -24.59
N ASN A 379 10.70 22.91 -25.10
CA ASN A 379 10.37 21.60 -25.63
C ASN A 379 10.55 21.61 -27.17
N GLN A 380 11.49 20.79 -27.67
CA GLN A 380 11.79 20.70 -29.11
C GLN A 380 10.62 20.16 -29.96
N GLN A 381 9.67 19.43 -29.35
CA GLN A 381 8.44 18.96 -29.99
C GLN A 381 7.49 20.14 -30.32
N TYR A 382 7.59 21.25 -29.58
CA TYR A 382 6.81 22.48 -29.80
C TYR A 382 7.48 23.54 -30.69
N ASN A 383 8.68 23.26 -31.24
CA ASN A 383 9.31 24.10 -32.28
C ASN A 383 8.48 24.19 -33.59
N ALA A 384 7.36 23.48 -33.68
CA ALA A 384 6.43 23.52 -34.80
C ALA A 384 5.34 24.63 -34.68
N TYR A 385 5.20 25.29 -33.53
CA TYR A 385 3.99 26.05 -33.19
C TYR A 385 4.22 27.54 -32.86
N ASP A 386 5.23 28.18 -33.45
CA ASP A 386 5.48 29.62 -33.32
C ASP A 386 4.58 30.52 -34.19
N GLY A 387 3.54 29.94 -34.81
CA GLY A 387 2.62 30.63 -35.72
C GLY A 387 3.24 31.11 -37.04
N ASN A 388 4.50 30.79 -37.33
CA ASN A 388 5.21 31.23 -38.53
C ASN A 388 5.38 30.12 -39.60
N GLU A 389 4.97 28.89 -39.28
CA GLU A 389 5.11 27.66 -40.09
C GLU A 389 6.58 27.24 -40.39
N ASN A 390 7.59 27.97 -39.89
CA ASN A 390 8.99 27.58 -40.03
C ASN A 390 9.61 27.29 -38.67
N ASN A 391 10.08 26.05 -38.52
CA ASN A 391 10.98 25.64 -37.46
C ASN A 391 12.36 26.32 -37.64
N ASP A 392 12.45 27.60 -37.25
CA ASP A 392 13.62 28.46 -37.46
C ASP A 392 14.58 28.52 -36.25
N GLY A 393 14.30 27.71 -35.22
CA GLY A 393 15.12 27.61 -34.02
C GLY A 393 14.94 28.77 -33.03
N THR A 394 13.88 29.55 -33.16
CA THR A 394 13.44 30.47 -32.11
C THR A 394 12.50 29.73 -31.15
N GLY A 395 13.06 29.17 -30.08
CA GLY A 395 12.34 28.29 -29.15
C GLY A 395 11.13 28.96 -28.49
N ALA A 396 9.96 28.31 -28.59
CA ALA A 396 8.78 28.66 -27.82
C ALA A 396 8.81 27.93 -26.46
N ILE A 397 8.48 28.66 -25.39
CA ILE A 397 8.58 28.24 -23.99
C ILE A 397 7.16 27.97 -23.49
N ALA A 398 6.80 26.72 -23.18
CA ALA A 398 5.40 26.34 -22.91
C ALA A 398 4.88 26.91 -21.57
N GLU A 399 5.70 26.91 -20.51
CA GLU A 399 5.33 27.47 -19.19
C GLU A 399 5.18 29.00 -19.18
N ALA A 400 5.69 29.68 -20.20
CA ALA A 400 5.76 31.14 -20.22
C ALA A 400 4.40 31.86 -20.36
N SER A 401 3.29 31.12 -20.41
CA SER A 401 1.95 31.66 -20.65
C SER A 401 0.88 31.12 -19.68
N PHE A 402 1.27 30.42 -18.62
CA PHE A 402 0.35 29.83 -17.64
C PHE A 402 -0.25 30.84 -16.66
N GLY A 403 0.40 31.98 -16.45
CA GLY A 403 0.04 32.94 -15.41
C GLY A 403 -1.39 33.46 -15.55
N LEU A 404 -2.09 33.63 -14.42
CA LEU A 404 -3.32 34.41 -14.34
C LEU A 404 -3.09 35.89 -14.67
N PHE A 405 -1.85 36.35 -14.58
CA PHE A 405 -1.40 37.68 -14.94
C PHE A 405 -0.21 37.61 -15.90
N HIS A 406 0.00 38.68 -16.66
CA HIS A 406 1.19 38.84 -17.50
C HIS A 406 1.73 40.27 -17.47
N GLU A 407 3.02 40.44 -17.77
CA GLU A 407 3.62 41.77 -17.83
C GLU A 407 3.59 42.36 -19.24
N VAL A 408 3.01 43.56 -19.38
CA VAL A 408 3.03 44.35 -20.61
C VAL A 408 3.72 45.69 -20.37
N ASN A 409 4.92 45.85 -20.94
CA ASN A 409 5.71 47.09 -20.84
C ASN A 409 5.96 47.56 -19.39
N GLY A 410 6.31 46.67 -18.45
CA GLY A 410 6.53 47.04 -17.05
C GLY A 410 5.26 47.16 -16.21
N THR A 411 4.09 46.75 -16.73
CA THR A 411 2.80 46.78 -16.02
C THR A 411 2.23 45.38 -15.95
N ILE A 412 1.88 44.92 -14.75
CA ILE A 412 1.16 43.66 -14.54
C ILE A 412 -0.30 43.86 -14.95
N VAL A 413 -0.81 42.95 -15.78
CA VAL A 413 -2.19 42.96 -16.29
C VAL A 413 -2.82 41.58 -16.03
N SER A 414 -4.06 41.57 -15.54
CA SER A 414 -4.84 40.35 -15.31
C SER A 414 -5.36 39.74 -16.62
N LYS A 415 -5.34 38.41 -16.74
CA LYS A 415 -6.02 37.64 -17.78
C LYS A 415 -7.48 37.32 -17.37
N PRO A 416 -8.37 36.92 -18.31
CA PRO A 416 -9.75 36.58 -18.00
C PRO A 416 -9.89 35.43 -16.99
N ALA A 417 -8.95 34.47 -16.97
CA ALA A 417 -8.92 33.41 -15.96
C ALA A 417 -8.82 33.98 -14.53
N ALA A 418 -8.07 35.08 -14.32
CA ALA A 418 -8.01 35.74 -13.02
C ALA A 418 -9.36 36.32 -12.57
N TRP A 419 -10.19 36.79 -13.52
CA TRP A 419 -11.51 37.35 -13.23
C TRP A 419 -12.52 36.26 -12.90
N LEU A 420 -12.43 35.11 -13.59
CA LEU A 420 -13.20 33.91 -13.28
C LEU A 420 -12.92 33.48 -11.83
N MET A 421 -11.63 33.34 -11.47
CA MET A 421 -11.22 32.99 -10.10
C MET A 421 -11.79 33.94 -9.05
N ALA A 422 -11.72 35.25 -9.29
CA ALA A 422 -12.25 36.27 -8.38
C ALA A 422 -13.77 36.15 -8.18
N SER A 423 -14.50 35.82 -9.25
CA SER A 423 -15.95 35.73 -9.23
C SER A 423 -16.41 34.48 -8.48
N ILE A 424 -15.75 33.34 -8.73
CA ILE A 424 -15.98 32.08 -8.01
C ILE A 424 -15.79 32.28 -6.50
N THR A 425 -14.67 32.87 -6.07
CA THR A 425 -14.42 33.12 -4.64
C THR A 425 -15.48 34.03 -4.00
N SER A 426 -16.06 34.96 -4.77
CA SER A 426 -17.08 35.88 -4.26
C SER A 426 -18.46 35.26 -4.10
N GLY A 427 -18.70 34.07 -4.67
CA GLY A 427 -20.01 33.39 -4.66
C GLY A 427 -21.07 34.12 -5.51
N GLU A 428 -20.65 34.87 -6.52
CA GLU A 428 -21.52 35.58 -7.46
C GLU A 428 -21.58 34.83 -8.80
N ASP A 429 -22.66 34.99 -9.57
CA ASP A 429 -22.79 34.35 -10.89
C ASP A 429 -21.69 34.88 -11.80
N PHE A 430 -20.99 33.97 -12.49
CA PHE A 430 -20.02 34.40 -13.48
C PHE A 430 -20.65 34.38 -14.86
N GLN A 431 -20.83 35.58 -15.42
CA GLN A 431 -21.24 35.74 -16.81
C GLN A 431 -20.29 36.69 -17.53
N PHE A 432 -19.63 36.20 -18.57
CA PHE A 432 -18.76 37.00 -19.42
C PHE A 432 -19.35 37.10 -20.83
N GLU A 433 -19.92 38.27 -21.17
CA GLU A 433 -20.60 38.51 -22.45
C GLU A 433 -19.79 39.42 -23.40
N ASN A 434 -20.08 39.33 -24.70
CA ASN A 434 -19.64 40.25 -25.79
C ASN A 434 -18.13 40.26 -26.10
N ILE A 435 -17.56 39.08 -26.40
CA ILE A 435 -16.25 38.98 -27.07
C ILE A 435 -16.40 39.39 -28.55
N GLU A 436 -16.47 40.70 -28.83
CA GLU A 436 -16.47 41.25 -30.19
C GLU A 436 -15.05 41.61 -30.67
N SER A 437 -14.48 40.80 -31.57
CA SER A 437 -13.32 41.22 -32.39
C SER A 437 -13.77 41.80 -33.74
N THR A 438 -14.52 42.90 -33.72
CA THR A 438 -14.55 43.81 -34.89
C THR A 438 -14.40 45.26 -34.47
N TYR A 439 -13.20 45.79 -34.74
CA TYR A 439 -12.84 47.21 -34.83
C TYR A 439 -13.88 48.22 -34.28
N THR A 440 -13.57 48.77 -33.10
CA THR A 440 -14.19 49.93 -32.45
C THR A 440 -15.61 49.68 -31.90
N GLN A 441 -15.83 49.60 -30.59
CA GLN A 441 -15.55 50.63 -29.59
C GLN A 441 -15.92 50.10 -28.19
N SER A 442 -14.97 50.13 -27.24
CA SER A 442 -15.15 49.89 -25.78
C SER A 442 -15.68 48.51 -25.42
N VAL A 443 -15.13 47.80 -24.43
CA VAL A 443 -15.58 47.82 -23.03
C VAL A 443 -14.42 47.15 -22.26
N LEU A 444 -13.57 47.80 -21.45
CA LEU A 444 -13.79 48.77 -20.37
C LEU A 444 -12.82 50.00 -20.45
N ASN A 445 -12.42 50.36 -21.69
CA ASN A 445 -11.48 51.40 -22.20
C ASN A 445 -10.01 50.91 -22.43
N TYR A 446 -9.75 49.90 -23.27
CA TYR A 446 -9.70 49.88 -24.76
C TYR A 446 -8.53 50.62 -25.47
N SER A 447 -7.66 51.41 -24.81
CA SER A 447 -6.73 52.28 -25.56
C SER A 447 -5.35 51.71 -25.90
N SER A 448 -5.00 50.50 -25.46
CA SER A 448 -3.61 50.04 -25.54
C SER A 448 -3.39 48.53 -25.70
N TRP A 449 -4.41 47.73 -26.06
CA TRP A 449 -4.13 46.33 -26.37
C TRP A 449 -3.77 46.18 -27.85
N GLY A 450 -2.52 45.73 -28.02
CA GLY A 450 -1.75 45.71 -29.26
C GLY A 450 -2.32 44.74 -30.29
N ALA A 451 -2.04 45.04 -31.54
CA ALA A 451 -2.66 44.46 -32.72
C ALA A 451 -2.26 42.99 -32.95
N SER A 452 -3.25 42.10 -32.88
CA SER A 452 -3.30 40.78 -33.52
C SER A 452 -4.75 40.38 -33.79
N SER A 453 -4.99 39.46 -34.72
CA SER A 453 -6.32 39.12 -35.28
C SER A 453 -6.66 37.62 -35.11
N GLY A 454 -7.84 37.29 -34.57
CA GLY A 454 -8.31 35.91 -34.36
C GLY A 454 -9.78 35.78 -33.90
N LEU A 455 -10.35 34.56 -33.93
CA LEU A 455 -11.77 34.17 -34.09
C LEU A 455 -12.31 33.45 -32.84
N VAL A 456 -12.84 34.14 -31.83
CA VAL A 456 -13.74 33.50 -30.84
C VAL A 456 -14.80 34.51 -30.40
N SER A 457 -16.07 34.12 -30.47
CA SER A 457 -17.23 34.85 -29.95
C SER A 457 -18.08 33.86 -29.16
N GLY A 458 -18.75 34.29 -28.08
CA GLY A 458 -19.57 33.43 -27.22
C GLY A 458 -19.65 33.91 -25.77
N VAL A 459 -20.30 33.11 -24.92
CA VAL A 459 -20.55 33.28 -23.48
C VAL A 459 -19.85 32.14 -22.73
N ILE A 460 -19.22 32.48 -21.61
CA ILE A 460 -18.86 31.51 -20.57
C ILE A 460 -19.76 31.80 -19.37
N ALA A 461 -20.55 30.82 -18.95
CA ALA A 461 -21.48 30.96 -17.83
C ALA A 461 -21.32 29.80 -16.85
N LEU A 462 -21.17 30.11 -15.56
CA LEU A 462 -21.27 29.16 -14.45
C LEU A 462 -22.30 29.69 -13.46
N SER A 463 -23.36 28.93 -13.18
CA SER A 463 -24.38 29.27 -12.18
C SER A 463 -24.16 28.59 -10.82
N HIS A 464 -25.00 28.93 -9.85
CA HIS A 464 -24.88 28.48 -8.45
C HIS A 464 -25.59 27.16 -8.20
N ASP A 465 -25.78 26.80 -6.92
CA ASP A 465 -26.75 25.76 -6.57
C ASP A 465 -28.18 26.35 -6.63
N GLY A 466 -29.10 25.65 -7.27
CA GLY A 466 -30.52 25.98 -7.40
C GLY A 466 -31.03 25.71 -8.83
N ASP A 467 -32.35 25.71 -9.01
CA ASP A 467 -32.96 25.59 -10.34
C ASP A 467 -32.74 26.89 -11.14
N ASP A 468 -31.83 26.87 -12.11
CA ASP A 468 -31.35 28.01 -12.88
C ASP A 468 -31.87 28.04 -14.33
N THR A 469 -31.74 29.21 -14.97
CA THR A 469 -32.06 29.37 -16.40
C THR A 469 -30.96 30.15 -17.10
N ILE A 470 -30.19 29.46 -17.94
CA ILE A 470 -29.06 30.01 -18.68
C ILE A 470 -29.47 30.22 -20.15
N THR A 471 -29.06 31.34 -20.74
CA THR A 471 -29.23 31.59 -22.17
C THR A 471 -27.90 32.07 -22.74
N GLY A 472 -27.35 31.28 -23.65
CA GLY A 472 -26.19 31.58 -24.46
C GLY A 472 -26.50 32.59 -25.57
N SER A 473 -25.58 32.69 -26.50
CA SER A 473 -25.50 33.73 -27.51
C SER A 473 -25.81 33.19 -28.90
N ALA A 474 -25.20 33.80 -29.92
CA ALA A 474 -25.31 33.34 -31.30
C ALA A 474 -23.95 32.86 -31.83
N PHE A 475 -23.05 32.53 -30.91
CA PHE A 475 -21.70 32.06 -31.16
C PHE A 475 -21.37 30.98 -30.14
N ASP A 476 -20.32 30.20 -30.40
CA ASP A 476 -19.85 29.07 -29.59
C ASP A 476 -19.69 29.40 -28.09
N ASP A 477 -20.61 28.90 -27.27
CA ASP A 477 -20.69 29.12 -25.82
C ASP A 477 -20.13 27.94 -25.00
N SER A 478 -19.80 28.19 -23.74
CA SER A 478 -19.50 27.17 -22.72
C SER A 478 -20.37 27.45 -21.48
N LEU A 479 -21.36 26.61 -21.22
CA LEU A 479 -22.42 26.82 -20.24
C LEU A 479 -22.44 25.68 -19.22
N PHE A 480 -22.41 26.02 -17.94
CA PHE A 480 -22.41 25.07 -16.81
C PHE A 480 -23.53 25.45 -15.84
N ALA A 481 -24.54 24.58 -15.70
CA ALA A 481 -25.74 24.89 -14.92
C ALA A 481 -25.59 24.57 -13.41
N GLY A 482 -24.83 23.53 -13.08
CA GLY A 482 -24.43 23.28 -11.69
C GLY A 482 -25.38 22.32 -11.00
N ASN A 483 -25.78 22.61 -9.76
CA ASN A 483 -26.67 21.73 -9.01
C ASN A 483 -28.09 22.30 -9.02
N GLY A 484 -29.10 21.55 -9.42
CA GLY A 484 -30.48 22.02 -9.53
C GLY A 484 -31.20 21.33 -10.68
N ASN A 485 -32.50 21.60 -10.86
CA ASN A 485 -33.16 21.23 -12.12
C ASN A 485 -33.12 22.43 -13.06
N ASP A 486 -32.18 22.42 -13.98
CA ASP A 486 -31.80 23.60 -14.76
C ASP A 486 -32.44 23.63 -16.14
N THR A 487 -32.44 24.82 -16.74
CA THR A 487 -32.84 25.00 -18.14
C THR A 487 -31.79 25.81 -18.88
N VAL A 488 -31.11 25.18 -19.83
CA VAL A 488 -29.99 25.81 -20.56
C VAL A 488 -30.29 25.91 -22.04
N TYR A 489 -30.19 27.12 -22.59
CA TYR A 489 -30.31 27.39 -24.03
C TYR A 489 -28.94 27.80 -24.59
N GLY A 490 -28.32 26.99 -25.45
CA GLY A 490 -27.07 27.33 -26.16
C GLY A 490 -27.30 28.47 -27.15
N GLY A 491 -28.15 28.23 -28.15
CA GLY A 491 -28.61 29.26 -29.06
C GLY A 491 -28.16 28.97 -30.48
N ALA A 492 -27.14 29.66 -30.97
CA ALA A 492 -26.51 29.32 -32.23
C ALA A 492 -24.99 29.36 -32.05
N GLY A 493 -24.24 28.65 -32.89
CA GLY A 493 -22.82 28.40 -32.65
C GLY A 493 -22.64 26.94 -32.23
N ASN A 494 -21.39 26.50 -32.11
CA ASN A 494 -21.05 25.16 -31.65
C ASN A 494 -20.81 25.20 -30.14
N ASP A 495 -21.87 24.95 -29.38
CA ASP A 495 -21.95 25.20 -27.95
C ASP A 495 -21.47 23.99 -27.14
N ARG A 496 -21.06 24.24 -25.89
CA ARG A 496 -20.82 23.23 -24.87
C ARG A 496 -21.74 23.48 -23.71
N ILE A 497 -22.55 22.48 -23.37
CA ILE A 497 -23.57 22.60 -22.34
C ILE A 497 -23.42 21.44 -21.37
N TYR A 498 -23.27 21.76 -20.10
CA TYR A 498 -23.25 20.83 -18.99
C TYR A 498 -24.42 21.14 -18.06
N GLY A 499 -25.31 20.17 -17.87
CA GLY A 499 -26.43 20.24 -16.94
C GLY A 499 -25.92 20.25 -15.51
N GLY A 500 -25.40 19.12 -15.05
CA GLY A 500 -24.76 19.00 -13.74
C GLY A 500 -25.51 18.02 -12.86
N GLN A 501 -25.92 18.42 -11.65
CA GLN A 501 -26.72 17.56 -10.77
C GLN A 501 -28.19 17.97 -10.75
N GLY A 502 -29.09 17.05 -11.11
CA GLY A 502 -30.53 17.24 -11.09
C GLY A 502 -31.14 16.96 -12.45
N ASN A 503 -32.44 17.17 -12.60
CA ASN A 503 -33.16 16.81 -13.83
C ASN A 503 -33.21 18.03 -14.76
N ASP A 504 -32.34 18.08 -15.74
CA ASP A 504 -32.06 19.25 -16.56
C ASP A 504 -32.80 19.25 -17.91
N ALA A 505 -32.98 20.44 -18.46
CA ALA A 505 -33.50 20.66 -19.81
C ALA A 505 -32.48 21.42 -20.65
N LEU A 506 -31.78 20.71 -21.53
CA LEU A 506 -30.67 21.25 -22.33
C LEU A 506 -31.12 21.45 -23.79
N PHE A 507 -30.88 22.64 -24.34
CA PHE A 507 -31.21 22.98 -25.73
C PHE A 507 -29.94 23.47 -26.43
N GLY A 508 -29.33 22.65 -27.28
CA GLY A 508 -28.14 23.04 -28.06
C GLY A 508 -28.45 24.20 -29.01
N GLY A 509 -29.38 23.95 -29.92
CA GLY A 509 -29.83 24.95 -30.88
C GLY A 509 -29.10 24.81 -32.21
N ALA A 510 -28.74 25.92 -32.85
CA ALA A 510 -28.19 25.88 -34.19
C ALA A 510 -26.67 25.76 -34.20
N GLY A 511 -26.14 24.56 -34.43
CA GLY A 511 -24.71 24.33 -34.55
C GLY A 511 -24.39 22.85 -34.53
N SER A 512 -23.14 22.53 -34.25
CA SER A 512 -22.74 21.19 -33.81
C SER A 512 -22.30 21.30 -32.36
N ASP A 513 -23.22 20.95 -31.47
CA ASP A 513 -23.12 21.19 -30.04
C ASP A 513 -22.63 19.94 -29.30
N ASP A 514 -21.98 20.14 -28.16
CA ASP A 514 -21.63 19.09 -27.21
C ASP A 514 -22.53 19.26 -25.97
N LEU A 515 -23.45 18.32 -25.76
CA LEU A 515 -24.49 18.38 -24.72
C LEU A 515 -24.31 17.25 -23.70
N TYR A 516 -24.13 17.61 -22.43
CA TYR A 516 -23.89 16.69 -21.33
C TYR A 516 -24.96 16.89 -20.25
N GLY A 517 -25.82 15.89 -20.04
CA GLY A 517 -26.81 15.88 -18.96
C GLY A 517 -26.16 15.79 -17.58
N ASN A 518 -25.12 14.95 -17.47
CA ASN A 518 -24.39 14.63 -16.25
C ASN A 518 -25.15 13.72 -15.29
N THR A 519 -25.83 14.22 -14.26
CA THR A 519 -26.50 13.35 -13.28
C THR A 519 -27.94 13.79 -13.04
N GLY A 520 -28.90 12.87 -13.15
CA GLY A 520 -30.33 13.13 -13.01
C GLY A 520 -31.11 12.66 -14.23
N ASP A 521 -32.43 12.81 -14.22
CA ASP A 521 -33.26 12.41 -15.38
C ASP A 521 -33.39 13.59 -16.36
N ASP A 522 -32.55 13.63 -17.40
CA ASP A 522 -32.40 14.79 -18.27
C ASP A 522 -33.28 14.74 -19.52
N THR A 523 -33.66 15.92 -20.01
CA THR A 523 -34.29 16.08 -21.33
C THR A 523 -33.42 16.95 -22.22
N ILE A 524 -32.82 16.33 -23.23
CA ILE A 524 -31.85 16.97 -24.13
C ILE A 524 -32.48 17.19 -25.50
N TYR A 525 -32.51 18.43 -25.97
CA TYR A 525 -32.99 18.83 -27.28
C TYR A 525 -31.80 19.07 -28.19
N ALA A 526 -31.55 18.13 -29.10
CA ALA A 526 -30.44 18.16 -30.04
C ALA A 526 -30.91 18.37 -31.48
N ASP A 527 -30.10 19.09 -32.24
CA ASP A 527 -30.26 19.39 -33.65
C ASP A 527 -29.12 18.74 -34.47
N GLU A 528 -29.05 19.05 -35.77
CA GLU A 528 -28.17 18.37 -36.73
C GLU A 528 -26.68 18.60 -36.46
N GLY A 529 -25.91 17.55 -36.14
CA GLY A 529 -24.46 17.61 -35.94
C GLY A 529 -24.03 17.54 -34.47
N ASP A 530 -24.98 17.46 -33.55
CA ASP A 530 -24.73 17.44 -32.11
C ASP A 530 -24.17 16.10 -31.62
N ARG A 531 -23.42 16.19 -30.53
CA ARG A 531 -22.95 15.07 -29.72
C ARG A 531 -23.60 15.16 -28.35
N VAL A 532 -24.22 14.06 -27.93
CA VAL A 532 -25.03 14.03 -26.72
C VAL A 532 -24.54 12.93 -25.78
N ASP A 533 -24.43 13.26 -24.51
CA ASP A 533 -24.23 12.33 -23.41
C ASP A 533 -25.29 12.60 -22.35
N GLY A 534 -26.21 11.66 -22.13
CA GLY A 534 -27.22 11.79 -21.08
C GLY A 534 -26.59 11.75 -19.68
N GLY A 535 -25.54 10.94 -19.50
CA GLY A 535 -24.91 10.75 -18.20
C GLY A 535 -25.60 9.66 -17.36
N THR A 536 -25.79 9.93 -16.06
CA THR A 536 -26.43 8.99 -15.12
C THR A 536 -27.86 9.42 -14.86
N GLY A 537 -28.81 8.49 -14.91
CA GLY A 537 -30.23 8.78 -14.71
C GLY A 537 -31.03 8.32 -15.92
N TRP A 538 -32.30 8.73 -16.00
CA TRP A 538 -33.19 8.31 -17.08
C TRP A 538 -33.36 9.42 -18.11
N ASP A 539 -32.60 9.33 -19.19
CA ASP A 539 -32.38 10.44 -20.10
C ASP A 539 -33.19 10.31 -21.39
N ARG A 540 -33.66 11.46 -21.86
CA ARG A 540 -34.48 11.55 -23.06
C ARG A 540 -33.92 12.55 -24.06
N LEU A 541 -33.62 12.05 -25.26
CA LEU A 541 -33.19 12.83 -26.41
C LEU A 541 -34.41 13.20 -27.26
N VAL A 542 -34.64 14.49 -27.46
CA VAL A 542 -35.76 15.04 -28.23
C VAL A 542 -35.28 15.57 -29.57
N LEU A 543 -35.86 15.07 -30.67
CA LEU A 543 -35.48 15.39 -32.04
C LEU A 543 -36.48 16.30 -32.75
N GLY A 544 -35.96 17.22 -33.57
CA GLY A 544 -36.76 18.09 -34.45
C GLY A 544 -37.42 17.39 -35.66
N ASP A 545 -37.04 16.17 -36.02
CA ASP A 545 -37.53 15.45 -37.22
C ASP A 545 -38.40 14.22 -36.88
N SER A 546 -39.61 14.17 -37.44
CA SER A 546 -40.54 13.04 -37.27
C SER A 546 -40.21 11.82 -38.15
N ASN A 547 -39.17 11.90 -38.99
CA ASN A 547 -38.72 10.80 -39.87
C ASN A 547 -37.27 10.40 -39.61
N ALA A 548 -36.70 10.77 -38.47
CA ALA A 548 -35.36 10.36 -38.08
C ALA A 548 -35.25 8.83 -38.07
N THR A 549 -34.08 8.32 -38.46
CA THR A 549 -33.73 6.89 -38.35
C THR A 549 -32.51 6.76 -37.47
N TYR A 550 -32.46 5.76 -36.59
CA TYR A 550 -31.32 5.52 -35.73
C TYR A 550 -30.68 4.15 -36.00
N SER A 551 -29.41 4.01 -35.63
CA SER A 551 -28.70 2.75 -35.54
C SER A 551 -27.79 2.78 -34.33
N GLY A 552 -27.90 1.78 -33.47
CA GLY A 552 -27.04 1.58 -32.32
C GLY A 552 -26.10 0.38 -32.49
N ASP A 553 -24.97 0.40 -31.81
CA ASP A 553 -24.02 -0.72 -31.74
C ASP A 553 -23.86 -1.32 -30.33
N GLY A 554 -24.66 -0.85 -29.38
CA GLY A 554 -24.58 -1.22 -27.97
C GLY A 554 -23.62 -0.36 -27.17
N GLU A 555 -22.86 0.54 -27.79
CA GLU A 555 -22.00 1.52 -27.09
C GLU A 555 -22.47 2.94 -27.37
N SER A 556 -22.89 3.22 -28.60
CA SER A 556 -23.35 4.54 -29.03
C SER A 556 -24.53 4.46 -30.02
N LEU A 557 -25.24 5.57 -30.13
CA LEU A 557 -26.37 5.74 -31.03
C LEU A 557 -26.02 6.74 -32.13
N THR A 558 -26.16 6.33 -33.39
CA THR A 558 -26.11 7.21 -34.55
C THR A 558 -27.52 7.49 -35.06
N ILE A 559 -27.95 8.75 -35.06
CA ILE A 559 -29.26 9.20 -35.55
C ILE A 559 -29.07 9.99 -36.83
N LEU A 560 -29.77 9.61 -37.89
CA LEU A 560 -29.81 10.29 -39.17
C LEU A 560 -31.12 11.08 -39.31
N THR A 561 -31.00 12.40 -39.43
CA THR A 561 -32.10 13.35 -39.64
C THR A 561 -31.79 14.24 -40.85
N ASN A 562 -32.71 14.39 -41.79
CA ASN A 562 -32.61 15.21 -43.01
C ASN A 562 -31.24 15.27 -43.77
N GLY A 563 -30.38 14.26 -43.63
CA GLY A 563 -29.06 14.17 -44.29
C GLY A 563 -27.85 14.55 -43.44
N GLN A 564 -28.02 14.75 -42.13
CA GLN A 564 -26.98 15.00 -41.12
C GLN A 564 -27.13 14.00 -39.95
N GLU A 565 -26.14 13.95 -39.07
CA GLU A 565 -25.94 12.89 -38.07
C GLU A 565 -25.88 13.50 -36.66
N ILE A 566 -26.58 12.88 -35.69
CA ILE A 566 -26.42 13.11 -34.25
C ILE A 566 -25.80 11.85 -33.67
N THR A 567 -24.81 11.99 -32.81
CA THR A 567 -24.23 10.87 -32.06
C THR A 567 -24.58 11.01 -30.59
N ALA A 568 -25.11 9.96 -29.97
CA ALA A 568 -25.47 9.97 -28.56
C ALA A 568 -24.88 8.77 -27.81
N ILE A 569 -24.62 8.93 -26.53
CA ILE A 569 -24.28 7.89 -25.55
C ILE A 569 -25.15 8.07 -24.30
N ASN A 570 -25.31 7.02 -23.50
CA ASN A 570 -26.07 7.05 -22.24
C ASN A 570 -27.48 7.66 -22.39
N MET A 571 -28.30 7.08 -23.28
CA MET A 571 -29.68 7.56 -23.52
C MET A 571 -30.67 6.41 -23.40
N GLU A 572 -31.79 6.66 -22.73
CA GLU A 572 -32.85 5.64 -22.55
C GLU A 572 -34.03 5.86 -23.49
N GLN A 573 -34.31 7.12 -23.89
CA GLN A 573 -35.43 7.45 -24.76
C GLN A 573 -35.07 8.37 -25.94
N LEU A 574 -35.73 8.12 -27.06
CA LEU A 574 -35.78 9.03 -28.21
C LEU A 574 -37.20 9.53 -28.45
N GLU A 575 -37.43 10.84 -28.38
CA GLU A 575 -38.70 11.49 -28.73
C GLU A 575 -38.62 12.18 -30.10
N LEU A 576 -39.53 11.85 -31.02
CA LEU A 576 -39.62 12.47 -32.34
C LEU A 576 -40.56 13.69 -32.33
N SER A 577 -40.43 14.59 -33.31
CA SER A 577 -41.21 15.84 -33.34
C SER A 577 -42.73 15.71 -33.54
N ASP A 578 -43.25 14.52 -33.83
CA ASP A 578 -44.69 14.23 -33.81
C ASP A 578 -45.21 13.75 -32.44
N GLY A 579 -44.31 13.65 -31.45
CA GLY A 579 -44.55 13.21 -30.08
C GLY A 579 -44.48 11.69 -29.89
N SER A 580 -44.02 10.92 -30.89
CA SER A 580 -43.74 9.50 -30.70
C SER A 580 -42.47 9.31 -29.87
N VAL A 581 -42.51 8.40 -28.90
CA VAL A 581 -41.37 8.02 -28.07
C VAL A 581 -40.93 6.60 -28.43
N ILE A 582 -39.63 6.39 -28.48
CA ILE A 582 -38.96 5.12 -28.72
C ILE A 582 -38.09 4.85 -27.50
N ASP A 583 -38.33 3.73 -26.83
CA ASP A 583 -37.50 3.24 -25.73
C ASP A 583 -36.31 2.48 -26.33
N LEU A 584 -35.09 2.87 -25.97
CA LEU A 584 -33.84 2.30 -26.48
C LEU A 584 -33.39 1.15 -25.57
N ASP A 585 -32.92 0.03 -26.14
CA ASP A 585 -32.43 -1.11 -25.37
C ASP A 585 -30.89 -1.22 -25.36
N ASN A 586 -30.32 -2.14 -24.58
CA ASN A 586 -28.86 -2.34 -24.51
C ASN A 586 -28.25 -2.83 -25.83
N ALA A 587 -29.06 -3.34 -26.78
CA ALA A 587 -28.56 -3.66 -28.12
C ALA A 587 -28.49 -2.41 -29.01
N ASP A 588 -29.24 -1.36 -28.68
CA ASP A 588 -29.10 -0.04 -29.27
C ASP A 588 -27.93 0.72 -28.63
N ILE A 589 -27.89 0.84 -27.30
CA ILE A 589 -26.90 1.67 -26.60
C ILE A 589 -26.69 1.19 -25.16
N ASN A 590 -25.46 1.24 -24.64
CA ASN A 590 -25.20 1.01 -23.22
C ASN A 590 -25.95 2.10 -22.45
N ARG A 591 -27.02 1.69 -21.76
CA ARG A 591 -27.83 2.60 -20.96
C ARG A 591 -26.94 3.20 -19.88
N GLY A 592 -27.04 4.52 -19.71
CA GLY A 592 -26.52 5.16 -18.51
C GLY A 592 -27.18 4.45 -17.33
N ASN A 593 -26.49 4.28 -16.21
CA ASN A 593 -26.91 3.38 -15.14
C ASN A 593 -28.16 3.86 -14.34
N GLY A 594 -29.06 4.64 -14.95
CA GLY A 594 -30.29 5.17 -14.38
C GLY A 594 -31.27 4.11 -13.88
N GLY A 595 -31.33 3.97 -12.56
CA GLY A 595 -32.49 3.42 -11.85
C GLY A 595 -33.66 4.41 -11.91
N GLY A 596 -34.78 4.00 -12.52
CA GLY A 596 -35.78 4.95 -13.00
C GLY A 596 -36.66 5.66 -11.96
N THR A 597 -37.27 6.77 -12.38
CA THR A 597 -38.68 7.11 -12.08
C THR A 597 -39.33 7.99 -13.17
N GLY A 598 -39.64 7.42 -14.36
CA GLY A 598 -39.91 8.25 -15.55
C GLY A 598 -41.20 8.11 -16.39
N GLY A 599 -41.90 6.97 -16.54
CA GLY A 599 -43.10 6.98 -17.41
C GLY A 599 -43.73 5.65 -17.81
N SER A 600 -44.91 5.35 -17.27
CA SER A 600 -45.73 4.19 -17.66
C SER A 600 -46.39 4.33 -19.02
N SER A 601 -46.28 3.31 -19.89
CA SER A 601 -47.47 2.79 -20.58
C SER A 601 -47.40 1.32 -21.02
N GLY A 602 -47.37 0.36 -20.08
CA GLY A 602 -48.00 -0.93 -20.35
C GLY A 602 -47.47 -2.16 -19.62
N GLY A 603 -47.92 -2.38 -18.39
CA GLY A 603 -48.02 -3.73 -17.83
C GLY A 603 -46.74 -4.43 -17.40
N ASN A 604 -45.57 -3.79 -17.55
CA ASN A 604 -44.32 -4.35 -17.04
C ASN A 604 -44.31 -4.38 -15.50
N THR A 605 -44.00 -5.54 -14.94
CA THR A 605 -43.92 -5.81 -13.51
C THR A 605 -42.47 -5.75 -13.11
N ALA A 606 -42.13 -5.03 -12.03
CA ALA A 606 -40.74 -4.99 -11.58
C ALA A 606 -40.16 -6.39 -11.33
N PRO A 607 -38.84 -6.56 -11.60
CA PRO A 607 -38.16 -7.81 -11.31
C PRO A 607 -38.29 -8.14 -9.81
N ASP A 608 -38.31 -9.44 -9.47
CA ASP A 608 -38.25 -9.97 -8.10
C ASP A 608 -36.80 -10.39 -7.85
N ALA A 609 -36.02 -9.49 -7.26
CA ALA A 609 -34.62 -9.74 -6.91
C ALA A 609 -34.53 -10.45 -5.55
N VAL A 610 -33.72 -11.50 -5.46
CA VAL A 610 -33.67 -12.42 -4.32
C VAL A 610 -32.25 -12.50 -3.78
N ASN A 611 -32.09 -12.27 -2.48
CA ASN A 611 -30.78 -12.29 -1.82
C ASN A 611 -29.99 -13.61 -2.01
N ASP A 612 -28.71 -13.47 -2.35
CA ASP A 612 -27.70 -14.52 -2.43
C ASP A 612 -26.94 -14.68 -1.11
N THR A 613 -26.91 -15.91 -0.57
CA THR A 613 -26.28 -16.19 0.73
C THR A 613 -25.39 -17.43 0.67
N ASN A 614 -24.41 -17.50 1.59
CA ASN A 614 -23.42 -18.58 1.72
C ASN A 614 -22.38 -18.61 0.58
N ASN A 615 -21.98 -17.43 0.10
CA ASN A 615 -20.94 -17.25 -0.91
C ASN A 615 -19.55 -17.14 -0.27
N ASP A 616 -19.17 -18.13 0.53
CA ASP A 616 -17.91 -18.09 1.28
C ASP A 616 -16.69 -18.16 0.34
N VAL A 617 -15.64 -17.40 0.67
CA VAL A 617 -14.41 -17.27 -0.12
C VAL A 617 -13.20 -17.28 0.81
N ASP A 618 -12.11 -17.91 0.40
CA ASP A 618 -10.86 -17.92 1.18
C ASP A 618 -10.17 -16.54 1.09
N ALA A 619 -9.50 -16.06 2.15
CA ALA A 619 -8.84 -14.75 2.06
C ALA A 619 -7.76 -14.72 0.97
N GLY A 620 -7.75 -13.64 0.20
CA GLY A 620 -6.89 -13.48 -0.98
C GLY A 620 -7.28 -14.31 -2.21
N ALA A 621 -8.35 -15.11 -2.14
CA ALA A 621 -8.95 -15.77 -3.31
C ALA A 621 -10.15 -14.99 -3.83
N SER A 622 -10.55 -15.21 -5.08
CA SER A 622 -11.79 -14.66 -5.63
C SER A 622 -12.87 -15.72 -5.81
N ILE A 623 -14.13 -15.31 -5.76
CA ILE A 623 -15.31 -16.15 -6.04
C ILE A 623 -16.19 -15.47 -7.07
N THR A 624 -16.69 -16.21 -8.05
CA THR A 624 -17.69 -15.73 -9.02
C THR A 624 -19.06 -16.31 -8.70
N ILE A 625 -20.06 -15.44 -8.61
CA ILE A 625 -21.43 -15.72 -8.17
C ILE A 625 -22.38 -15.35 -9.30
N ASN A 626 -23.29 -16.25 -9.66
CA ASN A 626 -24.37 -15.94 -10.59
C ASN A 626 -25.61 -15.47 -9.82
N VAL A 627 -25.67 -14.18 -9.53
CA VAL A 627 -26.73 -13.59 -8.70
C VAL A 627 -28.09 -13.55 -9.38
N LEU A 628 -28.15 -13.72 -10.70
CA LEU A 628 -29.43 -13.74 -11.44
C LEU A 628 -30.09 -15.13 -11.49
N ASP A 629 -29.46 -16.19 -10.97
CA ASP A 629 -29.98 -17.58 -11.06
C ASP A 629 -31.28 -17.79 -10.26
N ASN A 630 -31.48 -17.00 -9.21
CA ASN A 630 -32.64 -17.00 -8.31
C ASN A 630 -33.56 -15.79 -8.51
N ASP A 631 -33.17 -14.83 -9.35
CA ASP A 631 -33.97 -13.67 -9.70
C ASP A 631 -34.96 -14.00 -10.81
N SER A 632 -36.09 -13.30 -10.82
CA SER A 632 -37.11 -13.54 -11.84
C SER A 632 -37.90 -12.32 -12.21
N ASP A 633 -38.33 -12.27 -13.45
CA ASP A 633 -39.32 -11.31 -13.90
C ASP A 633 -40.65 -12.02 -14.25
N ALA A 634 -41.78 -11.38 -13.92
CA ALA A 634 -43.11 -11.95 -14.11
C ALA A 634 -43.58 -11.91 -15.56
N ASP A 635 -43.07 -10.96 -16.34
CA ASP A 635 -43.37 -10.75 -17.75
C ASP A 635 -42.42 -11.56 -18.67
N GLY A 636 -41.31 -12.03 -18.10
CA GLY A 636 -40.32 -12.92 -18.71
C GLY A 636 -39.21 -12.16 -19.43
N ASP A 637 -39.01 -10.89 -19.07
CA ASP A 637 -37.98 -10.03 -19.62
C ASP A 637 -36.58 -10.41 -19.13
N ALA A 638 -35.56 -10.01 -19.90
CA ALA A 638 -34.19 -10.35 -19.61
C ALA A 638 -33.68 -9.47 -18.47
N LEU A 639 -33.11 -10.10 -17.44
CA LEU A 639 -32.57 -9.40 -16.28
C LEU A 639 -31.10 -9.03 -16.49
N THR A 640 -30.74 -7.81 -16.09
CA THR A 640 -29.35 -7.30 -16.08
C THR A 640 -29.06 -6.63 -14.76
N ILE A 641 -27.81 -6.67 -14.31
CA ILE A 641 -27.37 -5.96 -13.11
C ILE A 641 -26.96 -4.55 -13.52
N THR A 642 -27.51 -3.52 -12.86
CA THR A 642 -27.23 -2.11 -13.18
C THR A 642 -26.47 -1.40 -12.09
N GLN A 643 -26.49 -1.90 -10.86
CA GLN A 643 -25.73 -1.32 -9.76
C GLN A 643 -25.19 -2.38 -8.80
N ILE A 644 -24.07 -2.07 -8.16
CA ILE A 644 -23.52 -2.77 -7.00
C ILE A 644 -23.33 -1.74 -5.88
N ASN A 645 -23.99 -1.95 -4.75
CA ASN A 645 -24.00 -1.08 -3.56
C ASN A 645 -24.42 0.38 -3.84
N GLY A 646 -25.33 0.57 -4.81
CA GLY A 646 -25.75 1.90 -5.28
C GLY A 646 -24.75 2.58 -6.19
N ILE A 647 -23.65 1.91 -6.55
CA ILE A 647 -22.71 2.33 -7.59
C ILE A 647 -23.17 1.69 -8.89
N ASP A 648 -23.27 2.52 -9.89
CA ASP A 648 -23.65 2.26 -11.27
C ASP A 648 -22.61 1.35 -11.97
N MET A 649 -23.05 0.22 -12.56
CA MET A 649 -22.17 -0.86 -13.07
C MET A 649 -22.48 -1.24 -14.52
N GLN A 650 -21.46 -1.29 -15.37
CA GLN A 650 -21.51 -1.99 -16.66
C GLN A 650 -20.82 -3.36 -16.62
N ALA A 651 -21.07 -4.17 -17.63
CA ALA A 651 -20.35 -5.41 -17.85
C ALA A 651 -18.83 -5.17 -17.90
N THR A 652 -18.07 -6.02 -17.22
CA THR A 652 -16.62 -5.98 -16.97
C THR A 652 -16.12 -4.91 -15.99
N TRP A 653 -17.00 -4.05 -15.46
CA TRP A 653 -16.61 -3.04 -14.48
C TRP A 653 -16.37 -3.68 -13.11
N ASP A 654 -15.45 -3.08 -12.37
CA ASP A 654 -15.21 -3.39 -10.96
C ASP A 654 -15.47 -2.18 -10.07
N THR A 655 -15.87 -2.45 -8.84
CA THR A 655 -16.11 -1.44 -7.82
C THR A 655 -15.60 -1.95 -6.48
N TRP A 656 -15.23 -1.02 -5.60
CA TRP A 656 -14.78 -1.36 -4.26
C TRP A 656 -15.92 -1.21 -3.26
N ILE A 657 -16.09 -2.21 -2.39
CA ILE A 657 -17.07 -2.14 -1.31
C ILE A 657 -16.37 -2.32 0.02
N ASP A 658 -16.52 -1.32 0.90
CA ASP A 658 -15.98 -1.34 2.25
C ASP A 658 -16.46 -2.58 3.02
N GLY A 659 -15.51 -3.31 3.60
CA GLY A 659 -15.76 -4.58 4.26
C GLY A 659 -16.14 -5.74 3.34
N VAL A 660 -15.82 -5.68 2.03
CA VAL A 660 -15.96 -6.78 1.05
C VAL A 660 -14.71 -6.92 0.16
N GLY A 661 -14.16 -5.82 -0.38
CA GLY A 661 -13.07 -5.82 -1.36
C GLY A 661 -13.53 -5.48 -2.79
N VAL A 662 -12.78 -5.92 -3.81
CA VAL A 662 -13.12 -5.69 -5.22
C VAL A 662 -14.32 -6.55 -5.61
N VAL A 663 -15.33 -5.94 -6.22
CA VAL A 663 -16.50 -6.62 -6.78
C VAL A 663 -16.63 -6.26 -8.26
N ILE A 664 -16.53 -7.27 -9.13
CA ILE A 664 -16.51 -7.16 -10.59
C ILE A 664 -17.85 -7.66 -11.14
N LEU A 665 -18.55 -6.86 -11.92
CA LEU A 665 -19.64 -7.34 -12.77
C LEU A 665 -19.02 -7.91 -14.06
N ASN A 666 -19.06 -9.23 -14.27
CA ASN A 666 -18.47 -9.85 -15.45
C ASN A 666 -19.34 -9.65 -16.71
N ALA A 667 -18.74 -9.83 -17.89
CA ALA A 667 -19.43 -9.73 -19.18
C ALA A 667 -20.65 -10.67 -19.36
N ASP A 668 -20.74 -11.73 -18.56
CA ASP A 668 -21.84 -12.69 -18.57
C ASP A 668 -22.90 -12.44 -17.48
N ASN A 669 -22.90 -11.24 -16.86
CA ASN A 669 -23.76 -10.83 -15.74
C ASN A 669 -23.56 -11.62 -14.43
N THR A 670 -22.45 -12.34 -14.29
CA THR A 670 -22.04 -12.87 -12.98
C THR A 670 -21.26 -11.81 -12.20
N ILE A 671 -21.22 -11.89 -10.87
CA ILE A 671 -20.43 -11.00 -10.01
C ILE A 671 -19.23 -11.77 -9.46
N THR A 672 -18.01 -11.29 -9.68
CA THR A 672 -16.80 -11.78 -9.01
C THR A 672 -16.48 -10.93 -7.78
N ILE A 673 -16.26 -11.55 -6.64
CA ILE A 673 -15.76 -10.90 -5.43
C ILE A 673 -14.31 -11.32 -5.24
N ALA A 674 -13.41 -10.36 -5.07
CA ALA A 674 -12.04 -10.56 -4.66
C ALA A 674 -11.80 -9.77 -3.36
N PRO A 675 -11.96 -10.40 -2.19
CA PRO A 675 -11.70 -9.78 -0.91
C PRO A 675 -10.22 -9.46 -0.73
N GLU A 676 -9.92 -8.47 0.10
CA GLU A 676 -8.55 -8.16 0.49
C GLU A 676 -7.83 -9.41 1.02
N ALA A 677 -6.53 -9.50 0.78
CA ALA A 677 -5.70 -10.62 1.22
C ALA A 677 -5.72 -10.83 2.76
N ASN A 678 -6.03 -9.77 3.49
CA ASN A 678 -6.01 -9.64 4.94
C ASN A 678 -7.42 -9.52 5.57
N MET A 679 -8.49 -9.58 4.76
CA MET A 679 -9.86 -9.50 5.26
C MET A 679 -10.26 -10.80 5.99
N SER A 680 -11.06 -10.65 7.06
CA SER A 680 -11.72 -11.76 7.74
C SER A 680 -13.11 -11.39 8.23
N GLY A 681 -14.03 -12.35 8.24
CA GLY A 681 -15.39 -12.16 8.77
C GLY A 681 -16.48 -12.09 7.71
N SER A 682 -17.69 -11.72 8.12
CA SER A 682 -18.86 -11.68 7.25
C SER A 682 -18.84 -10.43 6.37
N TYR A 683 -19.21 -10.61 5.11
CA TYR A 683 -19.35 -9.52 4.14
C TYR A 683 -20.79 -9.49 3.61
N SER A 684 -21.27 -8.31 3.20
CA SER A 684 -22.57 -8.15 2.56
C SER A 684 -22.61 -6.87 1.73
N PHE A 685 -23.22 -6.93 0.56
CA PHE A 685 -23.49 -5.76 -0.27
C PHE A 685 -24.76 -5.93 -1.10
N ASN A 686 -25.30 -4.83 -1.60
CA ASN A 686 -26.51 -4.85 -2.42
C ASN A 686 -26.16 -4.90 -3.91
N TYR A 687 -27.04 -5.43 -4.75
CA TYR A 687 -27.01 -5.23 -6.19
C TYR A 687 -28.41 -4.87 -6.69
N THR A 688 -28.48 -4.10 -7.77
CA THR A 688 -29.73 -3.67 -8.40
C THR A 688 -29.89 -4.43 -9.72
N VAL A 689 -31.05 -5.08 -9.88
CA VAL A 689 -31.45 -5.80 -11.09
C VAL A 689 -32.45 -4.95 -11.84
N SER A 690 -32.32 -4.91 -13.17
CA SER A 690 -33.25 -4.25 -14.08
C SER A 690 -33.79 -5.25 -15.09
N ASP A 691 -35.08 -5.14 -15.40
CA ASP A 691 -35.73 -5.79 -16.55
C ASP A 691 -35.68 -4.90 -17.82
N GLY A 692 -35.09 -3.72 -17.70
CA GLY A 692 -34.98 -2.72 -18.74
C GLY A 692 -36.05 -1.61 -18.72
N GLU A 693 -37.03 -1.65 -17.83
CA GLU A 693 -37.90 -0.49 -17.55
C GLU A 693 -37.99 -0.18 -16.05
N THR A 694 -37.86 -1.18 -15.19
CA THR A 694 -37.97 -1.07 -13.73
C THR A 694 -36.90 -1.92 -13.03
N THR A 695 -36.61 -1.55 -11.78
CA THR A 695 -35.55 -2.19 -10.99
C THR A 695 -36.06 -2.76 -9.67
N ASP A 696 -35.30 -3.71 -9.13
CA ASP A 696 -35.41 -4.19 -7.76
C ASP A 696 -34.01 -4.48 -7.19
N THR A 697 -33.88 -4.54 -5.87
CA THR A 697 -32.58 -4.67 -5.20
C THR A 697 -32.52 -5.92 -4.32
N ALA A 698 -31.42 -6.66 -4.40
CA ALA A 698 -31.13 -7.80 -3.56
C ALA A 698 -29.73 -7.70 -2.94
N THR A 699 -29.38 -8.62 -2.04
CA THR A 699 -28.10 -8.61 -1.33
C THR A 699 -27.28 -9.86 -1.61
N VAL A 700 -25.98 -9.70 -1.84
CA VAL A 700 -25.00 -10.78 -1.78
C VAL A 700 -24.37 -10.80 -0.39
N SER A 701 -24.27 -11.98 0.23
CA SER A 701 -23.60 -12.15 1.53
C SER A 701 -22.86 -13.48 1.69
N GLY A 702 -21.78 -13.45 2.46
CA GLY A 702 -20.93 -14.61 2.73
C GLY A 702 -19.93 -14.33 3.86
N VAL A 703 -18.94 -15.21 4.01
CA VAL A 703 -17.84 -15.05 4.96
C VAL A 703 -16.51 -15.23 4.24
N VAL A 704 -15.58 -14.27 4.44
CA VAL A 704 -14.17 -14.46 4.08
C VAL A 704 -13.55 -15.39 5.11
N GLN A 705 -13.23 -16.61 4.68
CA GLN A 705 -12.59 -17.62 5.50
C GLN A 705 -11.15 -17.18 5.76
N VAL A 706 -10.80 -17.09 7.02
CA VAL A 706 -9.41 -16.84 7.42
C VAL A 706 -8.58 -18.02 6.93
N PRO A 707 -7.54 -17.83 6.10
CA PRO A 707 -6.55 -18.86 5.89
C PRO A 707 -5.95 -19.11 7.26
N ASN A 708 -5.86 -20.36 7.69
CA ASN A 708 -5.08 -20.66 8.89
C ASN A 708 -3.65 -20.21 8.59
N VAL A 709 -3.26 -19.04 9.11
CA VAL A 709 -1.86 -18.62 9.08
C VAL A 709 -1.17 -19.60 10.01
N ASN A 710 -0.42 -20.52 9.42
CA ASN A 710 0.33 -21.51 10.17
C ASN A 710 1.24 -20.79 11.17
N SER A 711 0.99 -21.00 12.45
CA SER A 711 1.75 -20.44 13.56
C SER A 711 3.06 -21.19 13.67
N ALA A 712 4.14 -20.51 14.06
CA ALA A 712 5.37 -21.22 14.36
C ALA A 712 5.18 -22.14 15.59
N PRO A 713 5.90 -23.28 15.67
CA PRO A 713 5.77 -24.21 16.78
C PRO A 713 6.09 -23.52 18.12
N SER A 714 5.27 -23.75 19.15
CA SER A 714 5.55 -23.33 20.52
C SER A 714 6.35 -24.40 21.23
N VAL A 715 7.66 -24.24 21.23
CA VAL A 715 8.62 -25.16 21.85
C VAL A 715 8.94 -24.79 23.30
N VAL A 716 9.17 -25.79 24.15
CA VAL A 716 9.44 -25.64 25.58
C VAL A 716 10.72 -26.38 25.94
N ASP A 717 11.62 -25.73 26.69
CA ASP A 717 12.88 -26.36 27.12
C ASP A 717 12.65 -27.64 27.93
N ASP A 718 13.40 -28.69 27.60
CA ASP A 718 13.44 -29.99 28.27
C ASP A 718 14.57 -30.01 29.33
N ASP A 719 14.27 -29.47 30.50
CA ASP A 719 15.22 -29.33 31.59
C ASP A 719 15.19 -30.49 32.59
N ASN A 720 16.33 -30.69 33.27
CA ASN A 720 16.53 -31.65 34.37
C ASN A 720 16.54 -33.12 33.93
N ILE A 721 17.00 -33.40 32.72
CA ILE A 721 17.25 -34.76 32.25
C ILE A 721 18.43 -35.34 33.04
N ASN A 722 18.23 -36.45 33.73
CA ASN A 722 19.28 -37.13 34.47
C ASN A 722 19.67 -38.41 33.75
N ILE A 723 20.97 -38.60 33.54
CA ILE A 723 21.53 -39.72 32.78
C ILE A 723 22.73 -40.27 33.52
N ILE A 724 22.99 -41.56 33.36
CA ILE A 724 24.16 -42.22 33.94
C ILE A 724 25.28 -42.18 32.90
N ALA A 725 26.50 -41.85 33.33
CA ALA A 725 27.66 -41.81 32.45
C ALA A 725 27.83 -43.15 31.70
N GLY A 726 28.06 -43.09 30.38
CA GLY A 726 28.21 -44.29 29.53
C GLY A 726 26.90 -44.98 29.14
N THR A 727 25.74 -44.43 29.50
CA THR A 727 24.42 -44.93 29.06
C THR A 727 23.78 -44.04 28.00
N GLN A 728 22.80 -44.59 27.27
CA GLN A 728 21.96 -43.84 26.35
C GLN A 728 20.55 -43.76 26.91
N THR A 729 19.95 -42.57 26.84
CA THR A 729 18.55 -42.32 27.18
C THR A 729 17.79 -41.85 25.94
N THR A 730 16.48 -42.04 25.95
CA THR A 730 15.57 -41.52 24.92
C THR A 730 14.76 -40.38 25.53
N ILE A 731 14.77 -39.24 24.85
CA ILE A 731 14.11 -38.01 25.26
C ILE A 731 13.02 -37.72 24.22
N ASP A 732 11.77 -37.63 24.68
CA ASP A 732 10.65 -37.22 23.86
C ASP A 732 10.51 -35.70 23.93
N VAL A 733 11.36 -35.01 23.17
CA VAL A 733 11.46 -33.54 23.16
C VAL A 733 10.22 -32.84 22.60
N LEU A 734 9.30 -33.59 21.99
CA LEU A 734 8.05 -33.03 21.46
C LEU A 734 6.87 -33.23 22.42
N ALA A 735 7.06 -33.89 23.57
CA ALA A 735 5.97 -34.24 24.48
C ALA A 735 5.31 -33.02 25.15
N ASN A 736 6.08 -31.96 25.35
CA ASN A 736 5.71 -30.67 25.92
C ASN A 736 5.61 -29.56 24.86
N ASP A 737 6.01 -29.84 23.62
CA ASP A 737 5.89 -28.92 22.50
C ASP A 737 4.49 -28.97 21.91
N SER A 738 4.05 -27.85 21.35
CA SER A 738 2.73 -27.74 20.76
C SER A 738 2.73 -26.82 19.57
N ASP A 739 1.73 -27.01 18.72
CA ASP A 739 1.42 -26.10 17.65
C ASP A 739 0.01 -25.55 17.85
N ALA A 740 -0.19 -24.26 17.59
CA ALA A 740 -1.48 -23.60 17.80
C ALA A 740 -2.53 -24.07 16.77
N ASP A 741 -2.08 -24.46 15.58
CA ASP A 741 -2.90 -24.93 14.47
C ASP A 741 -3.06 -26.46 14.48
N GLY A 742 -2.25 -27.15 15.29
CA GLY A 742 -2.31 -28.60 15.50
C GLY A 742 -1.52 -29.40 14.47
N ASP A 743 -0.60 -28.74 13.76
CA ASP A 743 0.27 -29.35 12.77
C ASP A 743 1.26 -30.34 13.39
N ALA A 744 1.69 -31.29 12.56
CA ALA A 744 2.56 -32.37 13.00
C ALA A 744 4.00 -31.85 13.15
N LEU A 745 4.49 -31.84 14.38
CA LEU A 745 5.83 -31.36 14.70
C LEU A 745 6.92 -32.39 14.38
N THR A 746 8.05 -31.92 13.84
CA THR A 746 9.23 -32.74 13.52
C THR A 746 10.53 -32.04 13.93
N VAL A 747 11.50 -32.80 14.44
CA VAL A 747 12.84 -32.27 14.76
C VAL A 747 13.67 -32.23 13.48
N THR A 748 14.26 -31.07 13.17
CA THR A 748 14.99 -30.84 11.91
C THR A 748 16.45 -30.47 12.09
N LYS A 749 16.83 -29.96 13.28
CA LYS A 749 18.23 -29.59 13.58
C LYS A 749 18.58 -29.88 15.03
N ILE A 750 19.87 -30.10 15.27
CA ILE A 750 20.51 -30.14 16.60
C ILE A 750 21.69 -29.18 16.59
N ASN A 751 21.75 -28.25 17.55
CA ASN A 751 22.74 -27.16 17.60
C ASN A 751 22.86 -26.37 16.27
N GLY A 752 21.73 -26.21 15.57
CA GLY A 752 21.67 -25.53 14.27
C GLY A 752 22.12 -26.36 13.06
N GLU A 753 22.65 -27.57 13.25
CA GLU A 753 23.03 -28.50 12.18
C GLU A 753 21.85 -29.40 11.80
N ALA A 754 21.61 -29.60 10.52
CA ALA A 754 20.50 -30.42 10.02
C ALA A 754 20.63 -31.90 10.43
N ILE A 755 19.52 -32.50 10.84
CA ILE A 755 19.43 -33.92 11.22
C ILE A 755 18.19 -34.55 10.57
N GLU A 756 18.30 -35.82 10.17
CA GLU A 756 17.17 -36.62 9.66
C GLU A 756 16.99 -37.87 10.52
N ALA A 757 15.82 -38.51 10.45
CA ALA A 757 15.57 -39.75 11.17
C ALA A 757 16.63 -40.82 10.86
N GLY A 758 17.24 -41.35 11.92
CA GLY A 758 18.36 -42.30 11.89
C GLY A 758 19.75 -41.67 11.79
N TRP A 759 19.86 -40.34 11.69
CA TRP A 759 21.14 -39.65 11.68
C TRP A 759 21.62 -39.35 13.10
N THR A 760 22.94 -39.26 13.25
CA THR A 760 23.62 -38.98 14.51
C THR A 760 24.49 -37.74 14.38
N THR A 761 24.48 -36.88 15.39
CA THR A 761 25.40 -35.74 15.52
C THR A 761 26.10 -35.75 16.87
N TYR A 762 27.19 -34.97 16.99
CA TYR A 762 27.97 -34.85 18.22
C TYR A 762 27.73 -33.48 18.87
N VAL A 763 27.49 -33.48 20.17
CA VAL A 763 27.36 -32.29 21.01
C VAL A 763 28.61 -32.19 21.89
N ASP A 764 29.34 -31.08 21.77
CA ASP A 764 30.55 -30.83 22.53
C ASP A 764 30.28 -30.79 24.03
N GLY A 765 31.01 -31.59 24.81
CA GLY A 765 30.83 -31.71 26.26
C GLY A 765 29.64 -32.55 26.75
N ALA A 766 28.82 -33.09 25.84
CA ALA A 766 27.58 -33.81 26.18
C ALA A 766 27.51 -35.24 25.60
N GLY A 767 27.97 -35.46 24.36
CA GLY A 767 27.97 -36.80 23.74
C GLY A 767 27.32 -36.87 22.36
N VAL A 768 26.73 -38.02 22.02
CA VAL A 768 26.11 -38.29 20.72
C VAL A 768 24.59 -38.18 20.82
N VAL A 769 23.99 -37.41 19.91
CA VAL A 769 22.53 -37.28 19.74
C VAL A 769 22.12 -37.98 18.45
N THR A 770 21.11 -38.84 18.53
CA THR A 770 20.50 -39.52 17.37
C THR A 770 19.03 -39.14 17.29
N LEU A 771 18.55 -38.72 16.12
CA LEU A 771 17.11 -38.56 15.88
C LEU A 771 16.52 -39.93 15.53
N ASN A 772 15.58 -40.44 16.33
CA ASN A 772 14.94 -41.72 16.09
C ASN A 772 13.82 -41.60 15.03
N ALA A 773 13.37 -42.74 14.50
CA ALA A 773 12.30 -42.77 13.50
C ALA A 773 10.92 -42.33 14.01
N ASP A 774 10.74 -42.23 15.33
CA ASP A 774 9.52 -41.77 16.00
C ASP A 774 9.63 -40.31 16.51
N ASN A 775 10.61 -39.54 15.99
CA ASN A 775 10.93 -38.16 16.36
C ASN A 775 11.47 -37.93 17.78
N THR A 776 11.66 -38.99 18.58
CA THR A 776 12.38 -38.86 19.85
C THR A 776 13.89 -38.73 19.62
N LEU A 777 14.61 -38.15 20.57
CA LEU A 777 16.07 -38.05 20.53
C LEU A 777 16.69 -39.13 21.43
N SER A 778 17.53 -39.99 20.88
CA SER A 778 18.41 -40.84 21.69
C SER A 778 19.70 -40.08 21.97
N PHE A 779 19.92 -39.74 23.24
CA PHE A 779 21.09 -39.02 23.71
C PHE A 779 21.90 -39.90 24.66
N GLY A 780 23.21 -39.98 24.44
CA GLY A 780 24.10 -40.74 25.30
C GLY A 780 25.53 -40.26 25.18
N ASP A 781 26.21 -40.17 26.31
CA ASP A 781 27.64 -39.89 26.32
C ASP A 781 28.41 -41.18 26.00
N ASN A 782 29.01 -41.21 24.81
CA ASN A 782 29.83 -42.32 24.37
C ASN A 782 31.27 -42.23 24.93
N GLU A 783 31.59 -41.17 25.69
CA GLU A 783 32.89 -40.91 26.32
C GLU A 783 32.79 -40.38 27.77
N ALA A 784 32.19 -41.12 28.72
CA ALA A 784 32.49 -41.05 30.16
C ALA A 784 32.87 -39.67 30.81
N VAL A 785 32.08 -38.61 30.60
CA VAL A 785 32.24 -37.30 31.27
C VAL A 785 31.02 -36.99 32.14
N ALA A 786 31.22 -37.04 33.46
CA ALA A 786 30.25 -36.52 34.41
C ALA A 786 30.21 -34.99 34.38
N GLY A 787 29.01 -34.43 34.44
CA GLY A 787 28.83 -32.98 34.35
C GLY A 787 27.44 -32.53 33.97
N LEU A 788 27.31 -31.21 33.78
CA LEU A 788 26.13 -30.61 33.16
C LEU A 788 26.30 -30.70 31.65
N PHE A 789 25.18 -30.95 30.97
CA PHE A 789 25.12 -30.85 29.52
C PHE A 789 23.94 -29.98 29.09
N ASP A 790 24.08 -29.36 27.92
CA ASP A 790 23.02 -28.65 27.23
C ASP A 790 23.23 -28.73 25.71
N PHE A 791 22.14 -28.80 24.96
CA PHE A 791 22.12 -28.62 23.51
C PHE A 791 20.78 -28.08 23.05
N THR A 792 20.71 -27.55 21.83
CA THR A 792 19.46 -27.08 21.25
C THR A 792 18.92 -28.03 20.19
N TYR A 793 17.60 -28.05 20.04
CA TYR A 793 16.90 -28.74 18.95
C TYR A 793 15.93 -27.76 18.27
N THR A 794 15.80 -27.88 16.95
CA THR A 794 14.86 -27.07 16.15
C THR A 794 13.71 -27.95 15.69
N VAL A 795 12.49 -27.52 15.97
CA VAL A 795 11.24 -28.16 15.57
C VAL A 795 10.62 -27.38 14.42
N SER A 796 10.05 -28.09 13.45
CA SER A 796 9.31 -27.51 12.34
C SER A 796 7.94 -28.18 12.18
N ASP A 797 6.96 -27.38 11.79
CA ASP A 797 5.62 -27.80 11.36
C ASP A 797 5.54 -28.06 9.83
N GLY A 798 6.60 -27.78 9.09
CA GLY A 798 6.67 -27.87 7.62
C GLY A 798 6.82 -26.53 6.90
N GLU A 799 6.42 -25.42 7.54
CA GLU A 799 6.44 -24.05 7.01
C GLU A 799 7.34 -23.14 7.88
N HIS A 800 7.19 -23.22 9.20
CA HIS A 800 7.93 -22.45 10.19
C HIS A 800 8.76 -23.36 11.11
N SER A 801 9.64 -22.76 11.91
CA SER A 801 10.46 -23.50 12.86
C SER A 801 10.81 -22.69 14.10
N SER A 802 10.91 -23.38 15.24
CA SER A 802 11.29 -22.81 16.54
C SER A 802 12.37 -23.66 17.20
N THR A 803 13.14 -23.07 18.12
CA THR A 803 14.27 -23.75 18.77
C THR A 803 14.14 -23.71 20.29
N ALA A 804 14.30 -24.86 20.92
CA ALA A 804 14.36 -25.03 22.37
C ALA A 804 15.65 -25.76 22.75
N SER A 805 15.88 -25.89 24.05
CA SER A 805 17.05 -26.54 24.63
C SER A 805 16.69 -27.78 25.43
N VAL A 806 17.61 -28.74 25.43
CA VAL A 806 17.62 -29.88 26.34
C VAL A 806 18.77 -29.66 27.32
N SER A 807 18.51 -29.73 28.62
CA SER A 807 19.54 -29.57 29.65
C SER A 807 19.42 -30.61 30.77
N GLY A 808 20.56 -30.97 31.36
CA GLY A 808 20.56 -32.04 32.35
C GLY A 808 21.89 -32.30 33.05
N THR A 809 21.91 -33.39 33.82
CA THR A 809 23.10 -33.89 34.52
C THR A 809 23.45 -35.31 34.12
N ILE A 810 24.75 -35.57 33.97
CA ILE A 810 25.32 -36.91 33.83
C ILE A 810 25.96 -37.29 35.17
N SER A 811 25.48 -38.36 35.82
CA SER A 811 25.96 -38.82 37.13
C SER A 811 26.95 -39.99 37.04
N GLU A 812 27.89 -40.06 38.00
CA GLU A 812 28.89 -41.13 38.14
C GLU A 812 28.40 -42.36 38.93
N VAL A 813 27.30 -42.27 39.68
CA VAL A 813 26.81 -43.37 40.52
C VAL A 813 25.61 -44.07 39.88
N SER A 814 25.74 -45.35 39.55
CA SER A 814 24.64 -46.20 39.05
C SER A 814 23.93 -46.92 40.20
N ILE A 815 22.62 -47.12 40.10
CA ILE A 815 21.88 -48.03 41.01
C ILE A 815 21.30 -49.15 40.16
N ILE A 816 21.75 -50.38 40.40
CA ILE A 816 21.38 -51.57 39.64
C ILE A 816 20.62 -52.51 40.58
N GLU A 817 19.33 -52.71 40.33
CA GLU A 817 18.51 -53.64 41.10
C GLU A 817 18.15 -54.86 40.24
N GLY A 818 18.35 -56.05 40.81
CA GLY A 818 17.87 -57.32 40.31
C GLY A 818 16.37 -57.51 40.50
N THR A 819 15.93 -58.73 40.35
CA THR A 819 14.55 -59.17 40.51
C THR A 819 14.43 -60.10 41.71
N SER A 820 13.22 -60.56 42.02
CA SER A 820 13.03 -61.56 43.09
C SER A 820 13.32 -63.01 42.62
N GLY A 821 14.12 -63.19 41.57
CA GLY A 821 14.56 -64.51 41.10
C GLY A 821 15.96 -64.42 40.49
N ASN A 822 16.57 -65.58 40.24
CA ASN A 822 17.98 -65.67 39.86
C ASN A 822 18.39 -64.80 38.65
N ASP A 823 19.24 -63.81 38.89
CA ASP A 823 19.80 -62.91 37.89
C ASP A 823 21.27 -63.27 37.57
N VAL A 824 21.52 -63.72 36.33
CA VAL A 824 22.79 -64.34 35.92
C VAL A 824 23.25 -63.82 34.54
N PRO A 825 24.09 -62.77 34.44
CA PRO A 825 24.62 -61.92 35.51
C PRO A 825 23.95 -60.54 35.65
N LEU A 826 23.96 -59.99 36.88
CA LEU A 826 23.87 -58.55 37.15
C LEU A 826 25.26 -57.94 36.99
N GLN A 827 25.38 -56.94 36.12
CA GLN A 827 26.67 -56.37 35.76
C GLN A 827 26.66 -54.86 35.94
N GLY A 828 27.57 -54.39 36.78
CA GLY A 828 27.90 -53.00 37.00
C GLY A 828 28.74 -52.39 35.89
N THR A 829 28.93 -51.10 36.03
CA THR A 829 29.59 -50.20 35.11
C THR A 829 31.08 -50.07 35.47
N PRO A 830 31.86 -49.26 34.72
CA PRO A 830 33.21 -48.90 35.12
C PRO A 830 33.31 -47.79 36.19
N PHE A 831 32.22 -47.41 36.85
CA PHE A 831 32.15 -46.37 37.89
C PHE A 831 31.57 -46.92 39.20
N ASP A 832 31.66 -46.14 40.29
CA ASP A 832 31.12 -46.47 41.61
C ASP A 832 29.61 -46.79 41.54
N ASP A 833 29.24 -48.07 41.64
CA ASP A 833 27.86 -48.54 41.55
C ASP A 833 27.26 -48.89 42.92
N ILE A 834 25.93 -48.92 43.01
CA ILE A 834 25.19 -49.60 44.07
C ILE A 834 24.38 -50.72 43.42
N ILE A 835 24.69 -51.98 43.71
CA ILE A 835 24.07 -53.15 43.06
C ILE A 835 23.31 -53.97 44.08
N ALA A 836 22.04 -54.31 43.83
CA ALA A 836 21.21 -55.10 44.74
C ALA A 836 20.60 -56.32 44.05
N GLY A 837 20.94 -57.54 44.49
CA GLY A 837 20.41 -58.80 43.91
C GLY A 837 18.95 -59.08 44.26
N LEU A 838 18.52 -58.70 45.48
CA LEU A 838 17.18 -58.93 46.05
C LEU A 838 16.91 -60.37 46.52
N GLU A 839 16.00 -61.13 45.92
CA GLU A 839 15.73 -62.54 46.30
C GLU A 839 16.13 -63.41 45.12
N GLY A 840 16.82 -64.54 45.32
CA GLY A 840 17.29 -65.33 44.19
C GLY A 840 18.68 -65.89 44.46
N ASN A 841 19.18 -66.69 43.53
CA ASN A 841 20.60 -67.06 43.52
C ASN A 841 21.24 -66.30 42.37
N ASP A 842 21.90 -65.20 42.68
CA ASP A 842 22.32 -64.19 41.71
C ASP A 842 23.82 -64.26 41.41
N GLU A 843 24.23 -63.80 40.21
CA GLU A 843 25.62 -63.65 39.80
C GLU A 843 25.89 -62.15 39.58
N ILE A 844 26.56 -61.49 40.53
CA ILE A 844 26.74 -60.04 40.58
C ILE A 844 28.21 -59.67 40.32
N PHE A 845 28.45 -58.77 39.37
CA PHE A 845 29.77 -58.21 39.05
C PHE A 845 29.73 -56.68 39.18
N GLY A 846 30.50 -56.10 40.10
CA GLY A 846 30.66 -54.65 40.30
C GLY A 846 31.31 -53.98 39.09
N GLY A 847 32.52 -54.40 38.74
CA GLY A 847 33.18 -53.93 37.53
C GLY A 847 34.41 -53.11 37.86
N ALA A 848 34.39 -51.81 37.62
CA ALA A 848 35.44 -50.91 38.11
C ALA A 848 34.78 -49.73 38.82
N GLY A 849 35.47 -49.09 39.76
CA GLY A 849 34.83 -48.15 40.68
C GLY A 849 34.77 -48.71 42.08
N ASN A 850 34.36 -47.90 43.05
CA ASN A 850 34.13 -48.32 44.43
C ASN A 850 32.66 -48.72 44.58
N ASP A 851 32.38 -50.00 44.43
CA ASP A 851 31.03 -50.50 44.29
C ASP A 851 30.43 -50.92 45.64
N GLU A 852 29.12 -50.76 45.83
CA GLU A 852 28.39 -51.24 46.99
C GLU A 852 27.38 -52.31 46.58
N ILE A 853 27.70 -53.57 46.87
CA ILE A 853 26.96 -54.76 46.42
C ILE A 853 26.15 -55.35 47.58
N TYR A 854 24.83 -55.27 47.46
CA TYR A 854 23.84 -55.93 48.31
C TYR A 854 23.44 -57.27 47.70
N ALA A 855 23.92 -58.37 48.28
CA ALA A 855 23.63 -59.72 47.77
C ALA A 855 22.11 -59.99 47.76
N GLY A 856 21.45 -59.76 48.91
CA GLY A 856 20.06 -60.13 49.09
C GLY A 856 19.90 -61.50 49.74
N ALA A 857 18.86 -62.23 49.40
CA ALA A 857 18.51 -63.53 49.97
C ALA A 857 18.51 -64.65 48.92
N GLY A 858 19.33 -65.66 49.17
CA GLY A 858 19.50 -66.87 48.38
C GLY A 858 20.99 -67.17 48.20
N ASP A 859 21.38 -68.09 47.33
CA ASP A 859 22.80 -68.44 47.23
C ASP A 859 23.48 -67.62 46.11
N ASP A 860 24.13 -66.51 46.46
CA ASP A 860 24.66 -65.53 45.52
C ASP A 860 26.17 -65.69 45.24
N TYR A 861 26.60 -65.26 44.05
CA TYR A 861 27.99 -65.18 43.62
C TYR A 861 28.34 -63.72 43.32
N LEU A 862 29.35 -63.17 44.01
CA LEU A 862 29.66 -61.76 44.06
C LEU A 862 31.11 -61.51 43.63
N VAL A 863 31.32 -60.54 42.76
CA VAL A 863 32.62 -60.07 42.28
C VAL A 863 32.62 -58.54 42.36
N GLY A 864 33.53 -57.95 43.12
CA GLY A 864 33.64 -56.48 43.26
C GLY A 864 34.29 -55.87 42.01
N GLY A 865 35.41 -56.44 41.58
CA GLY A 865 36.17 -55.97 40.44
C GLY A 865 37.29 -55.02 40.86
N ALA A 866 37.38 -53.85 40.22
CA ALA A 866 38.50 -52.93 40.38
C ALA A 866 38.10 -51.67 41.14
N GLY A 867 38.39 -51.63 42.43
CA GLY A 867 38.27 -50.43 43.26
C GLY A 867 38.26 -50.79 44.74
N SER A 868 37.63 -49.96 45.56
CA SER A 868 37.41 -50.26 46.98
C SER A 868 35.94 -50.60 47.20
N ASP A 869 35.62 -51.89 47.16
CA ASP A 869 34.24 -52.35 47.07
C ASP A 869 33.67 -52.71 48.45
N VAL A 870 32.35 -52.65 48.58
CA VAL A 870 31.62 -52.96 49.80
C VAL A 870 30.58 -54.03 49.52
N PHE A 871 30.75 -55.22 50.13
CA PHE A 871 29.77 -56.30 50.07
C PHE A 871 28.86 -56.23 51.31
N ALA A 872 27.60 -55.86 51.12
CA ALA A 872 26.64 -55.58 52.18
C ALA A 872 25.62 -56.72 52.40
N PHE A 873 25.42 -57.07 53.68
CA PHE A 873 24.54 -58.15 54.12
C PHE A 873 23.59 -57.65 55.22
N ALA A 874 22.28 -57.79 55.02
CA ALA A 874 21.25 -57.29 55.94
C ALA A 874 20.12 -58.31 56.15
N GLY A 875 19.77 -58.61 57.41
CA GLY A 875 18.64 -59.51 57.74
C GLY A 875 19.03 -60.97 58.05
N THR A 876 18.08 -61.91 57.85
CA THR A 876 18.22 -63.34 58.15
C THR A 876 17.69 -64.21 57.01
N ASN A 877 18.19 -65.45 56.88
CA ASN A 877 17.96 -66.36 55.74
C ASN A 877 18.55 -65.84 54.43
N LEU A 878 19.78 -65.32 54.49
CA LEU A 878 20.46 -64.76 53.33
C LEU A 878 20.95 -65.79 52.34
N GLY A 879 20.93 -67.09 52.67
CA GLY A 879 21.51 -68.16 51.85
C GLY A 879 23.04 -68.20 51.96
N GLU A 880 23.70 -68.86 51.02
CA GLU A 880 25.16 -68.98 50.93
C GLU A 880 25.71 -68.01 49.87
N ASN A 881 26.32 -66.91 50.32
CA ASN A 881 26.80 -65.83 49.45
C ASN A 881 28.31 -65.86 49.32
N GLY A 882 28.81 -66.14 48.13
CA GLY A 882 30.22 -66.28 47.83
C GLY A 882 30.83 -65.07 47.15
N ILE A 883 31.90 -64.51 47.72
CA ILE A 883 32.69 -63.41 47.16
C ILE A 883 33.99 -63.99 46.57
N ASP A 884 34.27 -63.72 45.29
CA ASP A 884 35.38 -64.35 44.55
C ASP A 884 36.70 -63.57 44.60
N ASP A 885 36.67 -62.24 44.64
CA ASP A 885 37.84 -61.39 44.37
C ASP A 885 38.21 -60.38 45.47
N PHE A 886 37.71 -60.58 46.69
CA PHE A 886 37.94 -59.68 47.83
C PHE A 886 39.43 -59.29 48.04
N GLU A 887 39.73 -57.99 48.06
CA GLU A 887 41.07 -57.42 48.26
C GLU A 887 41.23 -56.77 49.65
N VAL A 888 42.11 -57.33 50.49
CA VAL A 888 42.40 -56.82 51.86
C VAL A 888 42.83 -55.36 51.84
N GLY A 889 42.19 -54.54 52.67
CA GLY A 889 42.52 -53.12 52.83
C GLY A 889 42.07 -52.22 51.66
N SER A 890 41.42 -52.79 50.64
CA SER A 890 40.63 -52.04 49.65
C SER A 890 39.14 -52.30 49.90
N ASP A 891 38.75 -53.57 49.91
CA ASP A 891 37.35 -53.96 49.99
C ASP A 891 36.91 -54.15 51.45
N GLN A 892 35.60 -54.06 51.67
CA GLN A 892 34.99 -54.21 52.98
C GLN A 892 33.74 -55.07 52.92
N ILE A 893 33.50 -55.84 54.00
CA ILE A 893 32.24 -56.55 54.20
C ILE A 893 31.40 -55.78 55.21
N ARG A 894 30.21 -55.35 54.81
CA ARG A 894 29.27 -54.63 55.67
C ARG A 894 28.22 -55.58 56.22
N PHE A 895 28.13 -55.65 57.55
CA PHE A 895 27.05 -56.35 58.24
C PHE A 895 26.07 -55.33 58.82
N ASP A 896 24.88 -55.30 58.24
CA ASP A 896 23.79 -54.43 58.63
C ASP A 896 22.83 -55.13 59.62
N ALA A 897 21.81 -54.39 60.05
CA ALA A 897 20.84 -54.84 61.04
C ALA A 897 20.20 -56.19 60.68
N GLY A 898 20.15 -57.10 61.66
CA GLY A 898 19.48 -58.40 61.53
C GLY A 898 20.41 -59.59 61.29
N THR A 899 21.67 -59.36 60.93
CA THR A 899 22.69 -60.41 60.74
C THR A 899 23.17 -61.04 62.05
N GLY A 900 23.02 -60.32 63.17
CA GLY A 900 23.50 -60.75 64.48
C GLY A 900 25.00 -60.50 64.72
N ILE A 901 25.65 -59.72 63.86
CA ILE A 901 27.06 -59.32 63.95
C ILE A 901 27.12 -57.80 64.17
N ASP A 902 27.53 -57.37 65.37
CA ASP A 902 27.56 -55.95 65.73
C ASP A 902 29.00 -55.37 65.79
N ASN A 903 30.02 -56.23 65.75
CA ASN A 903 31.43 -55.84 65.82
C ASN A 903 32.36 -56.99 65.35
N TYR A 904 33.64 -56.68 65.19
CA TYR A 904 34.64 -57.63 64.71
C TYR A 904 34.84 -58.85 65.63
N SER A 905 34.61 -58.72 66.95
CA SER A 905 34.68 -59.89 67.85
C SER A 905 33.56 -60.89 67.58
N ASP A 906 32.39 -60.43 67.11
CA ASP A 906 31.29 -61.32 66.72
C ASP A 906 31.65 -62.09 65.45
N VAL A 907 32.24 -61.43 64.45
CA VAL A 907 32.79 -62.09 63.24
C VAL A 907 33.79 -63.17 63.63
N GLN A 908 34.75 -62.86 64.51
CA GLN A 908 35.77 -63.82 64.96
C GLN A 908 35.18 -65.07 65.64
N ASN A 909 34.00 -64.97 66.25
CA ASN A 909 33.34 -66.10 66.92
C ASN A 909 32.64 -67.04 65.94
N VAL A 910 32.28 -66.55 64.76
CA VAL A 910 31.53 -67.30 63.74
C VAL A 910 32.33 -67.60 62.48
N MET A 911 33.52 -67.01 62.34
CA MET A 911 34.41 -67.18 61.20
C MET A 911 35.34 -68.39 61.39
N TYR A 912 35.45 -69.22 60.35
CA TYR A 912 36.38 -70.35 60.32
C TYR A 912 36.88 -70.66 58.90
N GLN A 913 38.01 -71.35 58.81
CA GLN A 913 38.55 -71.81 57.54
C GLN A 913 37.94 -73.16 57.15
N ASP A 914 37.44 -73.29 55.91
CA ASP A 914 37.06 -74.58 55.32
C ASP A 914 37.56 -74.68 53.88
N SER A 915 38.21 -75.81 53.56
CA SER A 915 38.60 -76.20 52.20
C SER A 915 39.35 -75.13 51.36
N GLY A 916 40.05 -74.19 52.02
CA GLY A 916 40.81 -73.12 51.38
C GLY A 916 40.10 -71.76 51.35
N SER A 917 38.80 -71.72 51.67
CA SER A 917 37.97 -70.51 51.73
C SER A 917 37.69 -70.10 53.18
N THR A 918 37.43 -68.81 53.40
CA THR A 918 37.01 -68.29 54.71
C THR A 918 35.49 -68.27 54.78
N ILE A 919 34.93 -68.88 55.83
CA ILE A 919 33.49 -69.00 56.04
C ILE A 919 33.09 -68.14 57.23
N ILE A 920 32.06 -67.31 57.08
CA ILE A 920 31.43 -66.54 58.17
C ILE A 920 29.98 -67.05 58.30
N ASP A 921 29.73 -67.90 59.30
CA ASP A 921 28.41 -68.53 59.53
C ASP A 921 27.53 -67.66 60.44
N LEU A 922 26.65 -66.88 59.84
CA LEU A 922 25.75 -65.96 60.57
C LEU A 922 24.58 -66.70 61.24
N GLY A 923 24.43 -68.00 61.02
CA GLY A 923 23.29 -68.78 61.46
C GLY A 923 22.02 -68.46 60.67
N ASN A 924 20.90 -69.13 61.02
CA ASN A 924 19.61 -68.97 60.33
C ASN A 924 19.72 -69.05 58.79
N ASN A 925 20.42 -70.07 58.28
CA ASN A 925 20.62 -70.28 56.84
C ASN A 925 21.23 -69.06 56.12
N SER A 926 22.24 -68.43 56.73
CA SER A 926 22.94 -67.26 56.20
C SER A 926 24.45 -67.47 56.38
N VAL A 927 25.19 -67.56 55.28
CA VAL A 927 26.63 -67.84 55.26
C VAL A 927 27.29 -66.91 54.24
N VAL A 928 28.39 -66.26 54.63
CA VAL A 928 29.26 -65.53 53.69
C VAL A 928 30.54 -66.34 53.47
N VAL A 929 30.88 -66.57 52.21
CA VAL A 929 32.05 -67.35 51.79
C VAL A 929 33.01 -66.43 51.04
N LEU A 930 34.24 -66.29 51.51
CA LEU A 930 35.33 -65.67 50.75
C LEU A 930 36.13 -66.79 50.08
N TYR A 931 36.01 -66.92 48.76
CA TYR A 931 36.63 -68.02 48.01
C TYR A 931 38.16 -67.93 48.02
N ASP A 932 38.82 -69.07 48.20
CA ASP A 932 40.28 -69.23 48.20
C ASP A 932 41.05 -68.21 49.10
N PHE A 933 40.38 -67.75 50.17
CA PHE A 933 40.86 -66.69 51.04
C PHE A 933 41.28 -67.19 52.44
N ASP A 934 42.41 -66.69 52.97
CA ASP A 934 42.95 -67.04 54.30
C ASP A 934 42.38 -66.13 55.40
N MET A 935 41.64 -66.70 56.35
CA MET A 935 40.97 -65.93 57.41
C MET A 935 41.92 -65.11 58.30
N ASN A 936 43.22 -65.45 58.32
CA ASN A 936 44.21 -64.78 59.18
C ASN A 936 44.71 -63.44 58.60
N THR A 937 44.36 -63.11 57.35
CA THR A 937 44.70 -61.82 56.73
C THR A 937 43.67 -60.73 57.05
N LEU A 938 42.45 -61.13 57.46
CA LEU A 938 41.36 -60.21 57.79
C LEU A 938 41.60 -59.51 59.13
N SER A 939 41.24 -58.24 59.17
CA SER A 939 41.37 -57.33 60.30
C SER A 939 40.07 -56.54 60.51
N GLU A 940 39.99 -55.78 61.60
CA GLU A 940 38.80 -54.96 61.88
C GLU A 940 38.49 -53.92 60.78
N SER A 941 39.49 -53.46 60.01
CA SER A 941 39.27 -52.49 58.93
C SER A 941 38.61 -53.06 57.67
N ASP A 942 38.60 -54.39 57.52
CA ASP A 942 37.98 -55.07 56.38
C ASP A 942 36.46 -55.25 56.57
N PHE A 943 35.90 -54.69 57.65
CA PHE A 943 34.50 -54.82 58.01
C PHE A 943 33.86 -53.48 58.37
N ILE A 944 32.58 -53.35 58.04
CA ILE A 944 31.70 -52.26 58.44
C ILE A 944 30.56 -52.87 59.27
N PHE A 945 30.21 -52.25 60.40
CA PHE A 945 29.13 -52.69 61.28
C PHE A 945 28.12 -51.55 61.48
N ALA A 946 26.83 -51.90 61.59
CA ALA A 946 25.72 -50.96 61.80
C ALA A 946 25.67 -50.29 63.19
#